data_AF-A0A939VBZ2-F1
#
_entry.id   AF-A0A939VBZ2-F1
#
_cell.length_a   1.000
_cell.length_b   1.000
_cell.length_c   1.000
_cell.angle_alpha   90.00
_cell.angle_beta   90.00
_cell.angle_gamma   90.00
#
_symmetry.space_group_name_H-M   'P 1'
#
loop_
_entity.id
_entity.type
_entity.pdbx_description
1 polymer ?
#
loop_
_entity_poly.entity_id
_entity_poly.type
_entity_poly.pdbx_seq_one_letter_code
_entity_poly.pdbx_strand_id
1 'polypeptide(L)'
;MTLKRKTISCILIACALTVSAQQLAFPGAQGWGRFATGGRNGSVYHVTNLNDSGSGSLRDAVSQPNRIVVFDVAGVINISSRIVFSHNLYVAGQTAPGEGIIVYGDGVSFSGSSNIIVRHMRFRMGKGGSSGKDCAGISNGTNMIFDHCSFAWGLDEVFSINPDGKGDLHNVTLMNCVFGQGLLTHSAGGLMQADSITLYRNFYCDNGTRNNKVKGAHQYVNNIVYNWKNGCYLMGGDSQGKSYANTQGNLFINGPAGGGNACTSGNSDFHLYAADNWQDKNKDGLFNPYEIPQSEYGGGPTFEPNPYPYPELDIVAATSLVDNLLPDVGATLPYRDLADCYMVDECLSFGTSGVLISTEDALPFGKPSTWKVWGGNTRTDSDGDGMPDDWENANGTNPNEKDAMVKSVNGYTNIENYINSITADDAQPFLRAPQLLEQADATPTSITLSWSDWTTGEEGFVVEMEQDGNYVEVGRTEANATTFTIKNGLTSSTAYRLRVCAVKGEQRSDYAIINAKTQQEQVEMVDIENYKADYTWKGGDGVWDTTSEAWHEGVYTDGGKVLFPMESDATVTLNETLSPASVVVKGEGALTLSGTGKISGAGSVNKAGAGVLTLNANNDYTGATVLRGGEISFNTLKNGGLASSIGASLDYPQNWIWYGGKWKYTGGSTSTNRGATLYKDTELNIANSGATVSISGALEGEAGLIIDGKGTLSPTNKKFFSYAGPTIVRGGILKLNGVSTLWSDKLCTLGKTSKLVLAGGEFRTQDSNDTYATYDFPIESASDTYSKVYFHRNCSIKSNISGSGTLEWEINWVREYITGDWRNFYGTLIANGLGSSNNGSQLMLYNNSYQGMPNNSIYLKGNVRIIYWGTNGELYLGGLSGDAGTYLSGSSKNTAGHVMTWHVGGANTDETFRGIIDNCASSTASKYDGTTNIIKEGTGYWRLTGTNIYSGSTQVKGGKLIVNGKNNGKGSVIVHSEATLAGTGTVTGAVTINDGGKIEAGDEQIGNKILHLGSTLTVKEGGIVSVAANRTTCNTIETKGNITLQDGAILQLADGYFEEAPYDGTTYRIFSTTGTISGFFDQIDPSTPGVGQTWDVSELYTKGVIKVVGGEDNPDDITSVKRDTEPARQ
;
A
#
# COMPACT_ATOMS: atom_id res chain seq x y z
N MET A 1 -39.30 81.46 47.43
CA MET A 1 -39.96 82.39 46.49
C MET A 1 -40.68 81.58 45.43
N THR A 2 -41.95 81.89 45.27
CA THR A 2 -43.03 81.12 44.65
C THR A 2 -43.06 81.30 43.14
N LEU A 3 -43.35 80.25 42.33
CA LEU A 3 -44.15 80.43 41.11
C LEU A 3 -44.79 79.12 40.57
N LYS A 4 -46.12 79.07 40.76
CA LYS A 4 -47.23 78.48 39.99
C LYS A 4 -47.04 77.29 39.01
N ARG A 5 -47.89 76.28 39.28
CA ARG A 5 -48.43 75.20 38.43
C ARG A 5 -48.83 75.63 37.00
N LYS A 6 -48.51 74.78 36.01
CA LYS A 6 -49.43 74.33 34.94
C LYS A 6 -49.03 72.92 34.48
N THR A 7 -49.95 71.97 34.64
CA THR A 7 -49.90 70.61 34.11
C THR A 7 -50.40 70.64 32.67
N ILE A 8 -49.61 70.17 31.71
CA ILE A 8 -50.04 69.84 30.34
C ILE A 8 -49.61 68.41 30.09
N SER A 9 -50.59 67.52 29.92
CA SER A 9 -50.39 66.16 29.42
C SER A 9 -50.18 66.22 27.91
N CYS A 10 -49.03 65.77 27.43
CA CYS A 10 -48.83 65.40 26.02
C CYS A 10 -48.49 63.90 25.96
N ILE A 11 -49.36 63.15 25.29
CA ILE A 11 -49.22 61.74 24.95
C ILE A 11 -48.03 61.59 23.99
N LEU A 12 -47.06 60.74 24.35
CA LEU A 12 -46.03 60.24 23.44
C LEU A 12 -46.20 58.71 23.39
N ILE A 13 -46.73 58.24 22.26
CA ILE A 13 -46.90 56.83 21.93
C ILE A 13 -45.50 56.22 21.78
N ALA A 14 -45.11 55.37 22.73
CA ALA A 14 -43.97 54.48 22.58
C ALA A 14 -44.45 53.21 21.86
N CYS A 15 -44.27 53.15 20.54
CA CYS A 15 -44.36 51.89 19.80
C CYS A 15 -43.20 51.01 20.25
N ALA A 16 -43.46 50.08 21.18
CA ALA A 16 -42.58 48.96 21.45
C ALA A 16 -42.60 48.05 20.21
N LEU A 17 -41.62 48.20 19.33
CA LEU A 17 -41.33 47.22 18.29
C LEU A 17 -40.81 45.96 18.99
N THR A 18 -41.66 44.97 19.16
CA THR A 18 -41.23 43.61 19.50
C THR A 18 -40.47 43.05 18.30
N VAL A 19 -39.14 43.03 18.38
CA VAL A 19 -38.30 42.30 17.43
C VAL A 19 -38.43 40.81 17.77
N SER A 20 -39.29 40.09 17.04
CA SER A 20 -39.30 38.63 17.07
C SER A 20 -38.11 38.12 16.26
N ALA A 21 -37.29 37.24 16.84
CA ALA A 21 -36.26 36.53 16.09
C ALA A 21 -36.90 35.74 14.92
N GLN A 22 -36.19 35.61 13.80
CA GLN A 22 -36.67 34.84 12.64
C GLN A 22 -36.76 33.35 13.00
N GLN A 23 -37.88 32.70 12.67
CA GLN A 23 -38.15 31.30 13.02
C GLN A 23 -37.17 30.35 12.29
N LEU A 24 -36.50 29.48 13.05
CA LEU A 24 -35.64 28.42 12.50
C LEU A 24 -36.47 27.36 11.74
N ALA A 25 -35.81 26.62 10.84
CA ALA A 25 -36.40 25.51 10.11
C ALA A 25 -36.95 24.42 11.05
N PHE A 26 -36.16 24.09 12.07
CA PHE A 26 -36.50 23.24 13.20
C PHE A 26 -35.58 23.65 14.38
N PRO A 27 -35.92 23.30 15.63
CA PRO A 27 -35.03 23.52 16.77
C PRO A 27 -33.65 22.91 16.52
N GLY A 28 -32.59 23.70 16.63
CA GLY A 28 -31.21 23.25 16.36
C GLY A 28 -30.74 23.42 14.90
N ALA A 29 -31.58 23.92 13.99
CA ALA A 29 -31.14 24.24 12.62
C ALA A 29 -30.05 25.33 12.61
N GLN A 30 -28.94 25.07 11.92
CA GLN A 30 -27.78 25.97 11.86
C GLN A 30 -27.31 26.22 10.41
N GLY A 31 -26.37 27.16 10.24
CA GLY A 31 -25.86 27.52 8.92
C GLY A 31 -26.79 28.44 8.11
N TRP A 32 -26.48 28.66 6.83
CA TRP A 32 -27.27 29.60 6.00
C TRP A 32 -28.67 29.10 5.64
N GLY A 33 -28.89 27.79 5.54
CA GLY A 33 -30.19 27.18 5.28
C GLY A 33 -31.16 27.20 6.47
N ARG A 34 -30.71 27.64 7.65
CA ARG A 34 -31.44 27.47 8.94
C ARG A 34 -32.81 28.13 9.03
N PHE A 35 -33.17 29.01 8.11
CA PHE A 35 -34.45 29.71 8.07
C PHE A 35 -35.41 29.19 6.98
N ALA A 36 -35.09 28.07 6.33
CA ALA A 36 -36.05 27.40 5.46
C ALA A 36 -37.34 27.13 6.25
N THR A 37 -38.49 27.48 5.67
CA THR A 37 -39.82 27.24 6.26
C THR A 37 -40.46 25.95 5.74
N GLY A 38 -39.94 25.39 4.64
CA GLY A 38 -40.47 24.16 4.04
C GLY A 38 -41.97 24.27 3.75
N GLY A 39 -42.73 23.28 4.22
CA GLY A 39 -44.19 23.18 4.06
C GLY A 39 -45.04 23.90 5.11
N ARG A 40 -44.46 24.73 6.01
CA ARG A 40 -45.14 25.33 7.20
C ARG A 40 -46.43 26.12 6.93
N ASN A 41 -46.70 26.53 5.70
CA ASN A 41 -47.93 27.23 5.31
C ASN A 41 -48.77 26.46 4.28
N GLY A 42 -48.52 25.15 4.16
CA GLY A 42 -49.11 24.26 3.17
C GLY A 42 -50.09 23.26 3.78
N SER A 43 -49.98 22.01 3.34
CA SER A 43 -50.79 20.89 3.84
C SER A 43 -49.92 19.68 4.17
N VAL A 44 -50.42 18.79 5.01
CA VAL A 44 -49.79 17.47 5.23
C VAL A 44 -50.11 16.52 4.07
N TYR A 45 -49.14 15.70 3.68
CA TYR A 45 -49.28 14.65 2.67
C TYR A 45 -48.66 13.35 3.21
N HIS A 46 -49.42 12.25 3.14
CA HIS A 46 -48.98 10.93 3.58
C HIS A 46 -48.42 10.10 2.43
N VAL A 47 -47.20 9.60 2.61
CA VAL A 47 -46.66 8.51 1.79
C VAL A 47 -47.15 7.19 2.38
N THR A 48 -48.04 6.51 1.66
CA THR A 48 -48.78 5.32 2.12
C THR A 48 -48.37 4.04 1.42
N ASN A 49 -47.48 4.11 0.43
CA ASN A 49 -46.98 2.95 -0.29
C ASN A 49 -45.55 3.14 -0.81
N LEU A 50 -44.88 2.01 -1.09
CA LEU A 50 -43.50 1.96 -1.57
C LEU A 50 -43.38 1.97 -3.11
N ASN A 51 -44.47 2.28 -3.82
CA ASN A 51 -44.43 2.32 -5.28
C ASN A 51 -43.58 3.49 -5.78
N ASP A 52 -42.96 3.34 -6.95
CA ASP A 52 -42.18 4.41 -7.60
C ASP A 52 -43.05 5.66 -7.91
N SER A 53 -44.32 5.46 -8.24
CA SER A 53 -45.23 6.55 -8.66
C SER A 53 -46.70 6.25 -8.35
N GLY A 54 -47.55 7.27 -8.53
CA GLY A 54 -48.99 7.20 -8.24
C GLY A 54 -49.35 7.78 -6.87
N SER A 55 -50.65 7.91 -6.60
CA SER A 55 -51.15 8.46 -5.34
C SER A 55 -50.57 7.71 -4.13
N GLY A 56 -50.14 8.44 -3.10
CA GLY A 56 -49.53 7.91 -1.89
C GLY A 56 -48.06 7.49 -2.04
N SER A 57 -47.43 7.68 -3.20
CA SER A 57 -45.99 7.45 -3.37
C SER A 57 -45.17 8.68 -2.98
N LEU A 58 -43.88 8.48 -2.64
CA LEU A 58 -42.95 9.58 -2.40
C LEU A 58 -42.86 10.52 -3.62
N ARG A 59 -42.84 9.96 -4.84
CA ARG A 59 -42.76 10.75 -6.07
C ARG A 59 -43.96 11.68 -6.22
N ASP A 60 -45.17 11.21 -5.93
CA ASP A 60 -46.36 12.07 -5.95
C ASP A 60 -46.29 13.15 -4.86
N ALA A 61 -45.87 12.76 -3.65
CA ALA A 61 -45.72 13.66 -2.51
C ALA A 61 -44.86 14.89 -2.84
N VAL A 62 -43.67 14.66 -3.41
CA VAL A 62 -42.66 15.71 -3.65
C VAL A 62 -42.83 16.43 -5.00
N SER A 63 -43.69 15.94 -5.89
CA SER A 63 -43.91 16.57 -7.20
C SER A 63 -44.68 17.89 -7.14
N GLN A 64 -45.39 18.15 -6.04
CA GLN A 64 -46.20 19.35 -5.83
C GLN A 64 -45.63 20.22 -4.70
N PRO A 65 -45.81 21.55 -4.75
CA PRO A 65 -45.26 22.43 -3.73
C PRO A 65 -46.15 22.52 -2.48
N ASN A 66 -45.64 23.17 -1.44
CA ASN A 66 -46.36 23.53 -0.21
C ASN A 66 -46.86 22.33 0.59
N ARG A 67 -45.98 21.37 0.88
CA ARG A 67 -46.33 20.14 1.60
C ARG A 67 -45.38 19.81 2.74
N ILE A 68 -45.95 19.33 3.83
CA ILE A 68 -45.22 18.57 4.86
C ILE A 68 -45.49 17.09 4.57
N VAL A 69 -44.45 16.35 4.21
CA VAL A 69 -44.53 14.95 3.80
C VAL A 69 -44.16 14.07 4.98
N VAL A 70 -45.12 13.23 5.39
CA VAL A 70 -45.00 12.22 6.45
C VAL A 70 -45.16 10.81 5.87
N PHE A 71 -44.70 9.79 6.60
CA PHE A 71 -44.63 8.42 6.09
C PHE A 71 -45.42 7.45 6.97
N ASP A 72 -46.35 6.72 6.34
CA ASP A 72 -47.15 5.68 7.00
C ASP A 72 -46.56 4.27 6.76
N VAL A 73 -45.52 4.19 5.93
CA VAL A 73 -44.84 2.94 5.53
C VAL A 73 -43.34 3.05 5.71
N ALA A 74 -42.68 1.91 5.78
CA ALA A 74 -41.23 1.77 5.79
C ALA A 74 -40.79 0.67 4.85
N GLY A 75 -39.57 0.79 4.31
CA GLY A 75 -39.04 -0.12 3.30
C GLY A 75 -38.31 0.57 2.16
N VAL A 76 -38.05 -0.22 1.12
CA VAL A 76 -37.31 0.23 -0.07
C VAL A 76 -38.27 0.70 -1.16
N ILE A 77 -38.20 1.98 -1.50
CA ILE A 77 -38.84 2.56 -2.68
C ILE A 77 -37.88 2.37 -3.86
N ASN A 78 -38.20 1.41 -4.73
CA ASN A 78 -37.41 1.15 -5.93
C ASN A 78 -37.85 2.12 -7.03
N ILE A 79 -36.95 3.01 -7.46
CA ILE A 79 -37.23 4.01 -8.47
C ILE A 79 -36.56 3.64 -9.80
N SER A 80 -37.30 3.84 -10.88
CA SER A 80 -36.83 3.57 -12.25
C SER A 80 -36.22 4.79 -12.93
N SER A 81 -36.38 5.97 -12.33
CA SER A 81 -35.91 7.25 -12.86
C SER A 81 -35.77 8.28 -11.74
N ARG A 82 -34.95 9.31 -11.98
CA ARG A 82 -34.74 10.41 -11.03
C ARG A 82 -36.05 11.00 -10.48
N ILE A 83 -36.14 11.20 -9.16
CA ILE A 83 -37.22 11.97 -8.53
C ILE A 83 -36.84 13.45 -8.51
N VAL A 84 -37.75 14.33 -8.92
CA VAL A 84 -37.58 15.78 -8.89
C VAL A 84 -38.48 16.38 -7.83
N PHE A 85 -37.90 17.13 -6.90
CA PHE A 85 -38.60 17.76 -5.79
C PHE A 85 -39.11 19.14 -6.20
N SER A 86 -40.32 19.50 -5.79
CA SER A 86 -40.94 20.82 -5.96
C SER A 86 -40.49 21.82 -4.88
N HIS A 87 -41.18 22.95 -4.73
CA HIS A 87 -40.85 24.05 -3.79
C HIS A 87 -41.60 23.93 -2.47
N ASN A 88 -41.11 24.57 -1.40
CA ASN A 88 -41.83 24.69 -0.13
C ASN A 88 -42.20 23.31 0.46
N LEU A 89 -41.20 22.46 0.65
CA LEU A 89 -41.36 21.10 1.14
C LEU A 89 -40.68 20.90 2.49
N TYR A 90 -41.33 20.18 3.40
CA TYR A 90 -40.67 19.52 4.53
C TYR A 90 -40.89 18.02 4.39
N VAL A 91 -39.85 17.26 4.05
CA VAL A 91 -39.88 15.79 4.00
C VAL A 91 -39.30 15.22 5.30
N ALA A 92 -40.15 14.63 6.12
CA ALA A 92 -39.84 14.20 7.48
C ALA A 92 -39.71 12.68 7.58
N GLY A 93 -38.56 12.14 7.17
CA GLY A 93 -38.28 10.69 7.15
C GLY A 93 -38.37 10.02 8.52
N GLN A 94 -38.14 10.77 9.60
CA GLN A 94 -38.24 10.26 10.98
C GLN A 94 -39.67 9.91 11.40
N THR A 95 -40.69 10.29 10.60
CA THR A 95 -42.09 9.88 10.85
C THR A 95 -42.38 8.45 10.39
N ALA A 96 -41.53 7.87 9.54
CA ALA A 96 -41.72 6.51 9.05
C ALA A 96 -41.69 5.50 10.20
N PRO A 97 -42.53 4.43 10.15
CA PRO A 97 -42.43 3.33 11.09
C PRO A 97 -41.16 2.49 10.87
N GLY A 98 -40.99 1.44 11.66
CA GLY A 98 -40.03 0.37 11.35
C GLY A 98 -38.59 0.85 11.25
N GLU A 99 -37.87 0.41 10.22
CA GLU A 99 -36.50 0.85 9.92
C GLU A 99 -36.43 2.12 9.04
N GLY A 100 -37.58 2.73 8.69
CA GLY A 100 -37.66 3.93 7.86
C GLY A 100 -37.61 3.69 6.34
N ILE A 101 -37.33 4.75 5.58
CA ILE A 101 -37.43 4.75 4.11
C ILE A 101 -36.06 4.79 3.44
N ILE A 102 -35.88 3.89 2.48
CA ILE A 102 -34.72 3.84 1.57
C ILE A 102 -35.20 4.04 0.14
N VAL A 103 -34.67 5.03 -0.56
CA VAL A 103 -34.93 5.24 -2.00
C VAL A 103 -33.76 4.64 -2.78
N TYR A 104 -34.03 3.68 -3.66
CA TYR A 104 -33.00 2.93 -4.38
C TYR A 104 -33.28 2.80 -5.90
N GLY A 105 -32.25 2.91 -6.73
CA GLY A 105 -32.29 2.57 -8.16
C GLY A 105 -31.94 3.72 -9.13
N ASP A 106 -32.08 4.98 -8.70
CA ASP A 106 -31.58 6.18 -9.39
C ASP A 106 -31.40 7.31 -8.34
N GLY A 107 -31.02 8.51 -8.76
CA GLY A 107 -30.83 9.66 -7.88
C GLY A 107 -32.08 10.53 -7.69
N VAL A 108 -31.90 11.66 -6.99
CA VAL A 108 -32.90 12.71 -6.77
C VAL A 108 -32.40 14.09 -7.19
N SER A 109 -33.29 15.02 -7.51
CA SER A 109 -32.93 16.41 -7.86
C SER A 109 -33.74 17.40 -7.05
N PHE A 110 -33.02 18.34 -6.44
CA PHE A 110 -33.58 19.53 -5.79
C PHE A 110 -33.33 20.80 -6.63
N SER A 111 -32.75 20.63 -7.81
CA SER A 111 -32.57 21.72 -8.78
C SER A 111 -33.91 22.25 -9.26
N GLY A 112 -34.00 23.57 -9.42
CA GLY A 112 -35.23 24.23 -9.80
C GLY A 112 -36.11 24.57 -8.61
N SER A 113 -35.70 24.23 -7.38
CA SER A 113 -36.54 24.31 -6.19
C SER A 113 -36.07 25.31 -5.15
N SER A 114 -36.91 25.68 -4.19
CA SER A 114 -36.52 26.58 -3.08
C SER A 114 -37.32 26.25 -1.85
N ASN A 115 -36.80 26.66 -0.68
CA ASN A 115 -37.47 26.50 0.61
C ASN A 115 -37.75 25.03 0.95
N ILE A 116 -36.68 24.24 1.12
CA ILE A 116 -36.76 22.79 1.32
C ILE A 116 -36.14 22.40 2.66
N ILE A 117 -36.83 21.53 3.38
CA ILE A 117 -36.33 20.81 4.56
C ILE A 117 -36.42 19.32 4.25
N VAL A 118 -35.32 18.57 4.35
CA VAL A 118 -35.33 17.10 4.28
C VAL A 118 -34.61 16.56 5.50
N ARG A 119 -35.26 15.64 6.21
CA ARG A 119 -34.68 14.99 7.40
C ARG A 119 -34.82 13.48 7.37
N HIS A 120 -33.80 12.76 7.85
CA HIS A 120 -33.84 11.31 8.07
C HIS A 120 -34.23 10.45 6.83
N MET A 121 -33.81 10.90 5.63
CA MET A 121 -34.04 10.17 4.38
C MET A 121 -32.76 9.51 3.86
N ARG A 122 -32.90 8.35 3.23
CA ARG A 122 -31.79 7.60 2.62
C ARG A 122 -31.97 7.52 1.11
N PHE A 123 -30.98 8.02 0.37
CA PHE A 123 -30.94 7.99 -1.09
C PHE A 123 -29.74 7.17 -1.55
N ARG A 124 -30.03 6.07 -2.24
CA ARG A 124 -29.07 5.06 -2.67
C ARG A 124 -29.15 4.93 -4.19
N MET A 125 -28.28 5.63 -4.93
CA MET A 125 -28.41 5.68 -6.39
C MET A 125 -28.12 4.31 -7.04
N GLY A 126 -26.97 3.72 -6.71
CA GLY A 126 -26.56 2.41 -7.20
C GLY A 126 -26.13 2.41 -8.68
N LYS A 127 -25.54 1.30 -9.12
CA LYS A 127 -24.97 1.16 -10.47
C LYS A 127 -26.01 1.31 -11.59
N GLY A 128 -27.27 1.00 -11.29
CA GLY A 128 -28.40 1.10 -12.22
C GLY A 128 -28.89 2.52 -12.49
N GLY A 129 -28.42 3.52 -11.73
CA GLY A 129 -28.88 4.90 -11.88
C GLY A 129 -28.45 5.57 -13.19
N SER A 130 -28.96 6.79 -13.41
CA SER A 130 -28.68 7.58 -14.61
C SER A 130 -27.18 7.89 -14.77
N SER A 131 -26.56 7.43 -15.86
CA SER A 131 -25.13 7.61 -16.13
C SER A 131 -24.68 9.08 -16.13
N GLY A 132 -23.52 9.37 -15.53
CA GLY A 132 -22.94 10.72 -15.45
C GLY A 132 -23.81 11.69 -14.65
N LYS A 133 -24.50 11.19 -13.62
CA LYS A 133 -25.31 11.98 -12.70
C LYS A 133 -24.96 11.68 -11.26
N ASP A 134 -25.24 12.67 -10.43
CA ASP A 134 -25.02 12.60 -8.99
C ASP A 134 -26.14 11.81 -8.31
N CYS A 135 -25.88 11.23 -7.14
CA CYS A 135 -26.97 10.67 -6.33
C CYS A 135 -27.99 11.76 -5.97
N ALA A 136 -27.55 12.94 -5.57
CA ALA A 136 -28.39 14.10 -5.35
C ALA A 136 -27.71 15.40 -5.80
N GLY A 137 -28.49 16.45 -6.12
CA GLY A 137 -27.88 17.74 -6.40
C GLY A 137 -28.81 18.93 -6.57
N ILE A 138 -28.20 20.12 -6.50
CA ILE A 138 -28.83 21.44 -6.59
C ILE A 138 -28.05 22.30 -7.59
N SER A 139 -28.69 22.66 -8.70
CA SER A 139 -28.10 23.55 -9.72
C SER A 139 -28.66 24.96 -9.74
N ASN A 140 -29.78 25.18 -9.07
CA ASN A 140 -30.37 26.48 -8.79
C ASN A 140 -31.47 26.25 -7.74
N GLY A 141 -31.71 27.26 -6.91
CA GLY A 141 -32.58 27.20 -5.76
C GLY A 141 -32.03 27.89 -4.52
N THR A 142 -32.90 28.31 -3.61
CA THR A 142 -32.49 29.02 -2.38
C THR A 142 -33.16 28.47 -1.13
N ASN A 143 -32.54 28.70 0.03
CA ASN A 143 -33.08 28.40 1.35
C ASN A 143 -33.41 26.91 1.53
N MET A 144 -32.38 26.07 1.61
CA MET A 144 -32.54 24.63 1.78
C MET A 144 -31.73 24.10 2.95
N ILE A 145 -32.27 23.15 3.69
CA ILE A 145 -31.57 22.45 4.75
C ILE A 145 -31.83 20.94 4.67
N PHE A 146 -30.74 20.19 4.72
CA PHE A 146 -30.72 18.74 4.78
C PHE A 146 -30.07 18.37 6.11
N ASP A 147 -30.82 17.68 6.95
CA ASP A 147 -30.36 17.27 8.28
C ASP A 147 -30.54 15.76 8.45
N HIS A 148 -29.54 15.05 8.96
CA HIS A 148 -29.64 13.61 9.17
C HIS A 148 -30.05 12.82 7.91
N CYS A 149 -29.53 13.18 6.73
CA CYS A 149 -29.80 12.42 5.51
C CYS A 149 -28.59 11.57 5.11
N SER A 150 -28.82 10.48 4.39
CA SER A 150 -27.75 9.61 3.89
C SER A 150 -27.82 9.48 2.38
N PHE A 151 -26.70 9.73 1.70
CA PHE A 151 -26.56 9.67 0.26
C PHE A 151 -25.41 8.74 -0.09
N ALA A 152 -25.62 7.81 -1.03
CA ALA A 152 -24.54 6.94 -1.47
C ALA A 152 -24.66 6.47 -2.92
N TRP A 153 -23.54 5.92 -3.40
CA TRP A 153 -23.43 5.21 -4.67
C TRP A 153 -23.73 6.08 -5.90
N GLY A 154 -23.32 7.36 -5.86
CA GLY A 154 -23.38 8.26 -7.01
C GLY A 154 -22.47 7.79 -8.16
N LEU A 155 -22.90 7.99 -9.40
CA LEU A 155 -22.12 7.64 -10.59
C LEU A 155 -21.17 8.75 -11.04
N ASP A 156 -21.50 10.00 -10.74
CA ASP A 156 -20.61 11.16 -10.87
C ASP A 156 -20.20 11.63 -9.46
N GLU A 157 -20.97 12.51 -8.81
CA GLU A 157 -20.83 12.82 -7.37
C GLU A 157 -21.91 12.15 -6.48
N VAL A 158 -21.67 12.08 -5.17
CA VAL A 158 -22.72 11.70 -4.22
C VAL A 158 -23.71 12.87 -4.04
N PHE A 159 -23.24 14.08 -3.72
CA PHE A 159 -24.09 15.26 -3.61
C PHE A 159 -23.39 16.52 -4.10
N SER A 160 -23.95 17.21 -5.11
CA SER A 160 -23.40 18.50 -5.58
C SER A 160 -24.35 19.69 -5.40
N ILE A 161 -23.76 20.83 -5.08
CA ILE A 161 -24.34 22.17 -5.17
C ILE A 161 -23.55 22.92 -6.25
N ASN A 162 -24.02 22.87 -7.50
CA ASN A 162 -23.26 23.32 -8.64
C ASN A 162 -24.13 24.10 -9.64
N PRO A 163 -23.95 25.43 -9.78
CA PRO A 163 -24.84 26.27 -10.54
C PRO A 163 -24.82 25.95 -12.04
N ASP A 164 -26.01 25.90 -12.66
CA ASP A 164 -26.15 25.73 -14.11
C ASP A 164 -26.43 27.06 -14.85
N GLY A 165 -26.39 28.18 -14.12
CA GLY A 165 -26.63 29.52 -14.64
C GLY A 165 -28.10 29.86 -14.90
N LYS A 166 -29.05 29.01 -14.48
CA LYS A 166 -30.49 29.22 -14.75
C LYS A 166 -31.28 29.86 -13.61
N GLY A 167 -30.67 30.11 -12.46
CA GLY A 167 -31.30 30.75 -11.30
C GLY A 167 -30.34 30.96 -10.15
N ASP A 168 -30.81 31.66 -9.11
CA ASP A 168 -30.03 31.93 -7.90
C ASP A 168 -29.71 30.64 -7.15
N LEU A 169 -28.52 30.56 -6.55
CA LEU A 169 -28.10 29.43 -5.72
C LEU A 169 -27.39 29.93 -4.47
N HIS A 170 -28.09 29.94 -3.33
CA HIS A 170 -27.54 30.38 -2.04
C HIS A 170 -28.42 29.93 -0.85
N ASN A 171 -27.89 30.04 0.36
CA ASN A 171 -28.53 29.63 1.61
C ASN A 171 -28.84 28.14 1.68
N VAL A 172 -27.81 27.30 1.58
CA VAL A 172 -27.93 25.85 1.69
C VAL A 172 -27.13 25.32 2.88
N THR A 173 -27.75 24.53 3.73
CA THR A 173 -27.08 23.79 4.81
C THR A 173 -27.19 22.29 4.56
N LEU A 174 -26.05 21.58 4.55
CA LEU A 174 -25.97 20.13 4.74
C LEU A 174 -25.42 19.90 6.14
N MET A 175 -26.25 19.35 7.04
CA MET A 175 -25.84 19.06 8.41
C MET A 175 -26.15 17.64 8.86
N ASN A 176 -25.29 17.05 9.69
CA ASN A 176 -25.49 15.70 10.21
C ASN A 176 -25.73 14.65 9.10
N CYS A 177 -25.21 14.83 7.88
CA CYS A 177 -25.48 13.93 6.76
C CYS A 177 -24.34 12.93 6.52
N VAL A 178 -24.66 11.79 5.91
CA VAL A 178 -23.68 10.82 5.40
C VAL A 178 -23.59 10.91 3.87
N PHE A 179 -22.36 10.92 3.33
CA PHE A 179 -22.06 10.95 1.91
C PHE A 179 -21.01 9.90 1.56
N GLY A 180 -21.46 8.78 1.00
CA GLY A 180 -20.65 7.57 1.00
C GLY A 180 -20.50 6.85 -0.33
N GLN A 181 -19.38 6.15 -0.48
CA GLN A 181 -19.21 5.08 -1.45
C GLN A 181 -19.56 5.48 -2.90
N GLY A 182 -19.11 6.66 -3.34
CA GLY A 182 -19.23 7.08 -4.74
C GLY A 182 -18.65 6.01 -5.67
N LEU A 183 -19.37 5.62 -6.72
CA LEU A 183 -18.98 4.49 -7.56
C LEU A 183 -17.86 4.86 -8.53
N LEU A 184 -16.90 3.94 -8.71
CA LEU A 184 -15.87 4.03 -9.72
C LEU A 184 -16.48 4.04 -11.14
N THR A 185 -15.89 4.74 -12.11
CA THR A 185 -14.50 5.27 -12.10
C THR A 185 -14.32 6.68 -11.54
N HIS A 186 -15.40 7.42 -11.27
CA HIS A 186 -15.28 8.79 -10.76
C HIS A 186 -15.10 8.82 -9.23
N SER A 187 -16.02 8.17 -8.49
CA SER A 187 -15.98 8.01 -7.02
C SER A 187 -15.72 9.34 -6.29
N ALA A 188 -16.72 10.23 -6.30
CA ALA A 188 -16.58 11.59 -5.76
C ALA A 188 -17.67 11.95 -4.73
N GLY A 189 -17.30 12.64 -3.64
CA GLY A 189 -18.24 13.11 -2.63
C GLY A 189 -19.16 14.23 -3.13
N GLY A 190 -18.61 15.35 -3.61
CA GLY A 190 -19.42 16.49 -4.03
C GLY A 190 -18.65 17.71 -4.57
N LEU A 191 -19.31 18.43 -5.49
CA LEU A 191 -18.92 19.78 -5.92
C LEU A 191 -19.79 20.81 -5.20
N MET A 192 -19.17 21.80 -4.55
CA MET A 192 -19.84 22.87 -3.82
C MET A 192 -19.36 24.22 -4.38
N GLN A 193 -20.09 24.77 -5.34
CA GLN A 193 -19.66 25.90 -6.17
C GLN A 193 -20.65 27.07 -6.16
N ALA A 194 -21.11 27.46 -4.98
CA ALA A 194 -21.95 28.64 -4.80
C ALA A 194 -21.61 29.35 -3.48
N ASP A 195 -22.14 30.56 -3.29
CA ASP A 195 -22.00 31.28 -2.03
C ASP A 195 -23.06 30.87 -1.01
N SER A 196 -22.74 31.03 0.28
CA SER A 196 -23.64 30.75 1.41
C SER A 196 -24.01 29.26 1.56
N ILE A 197 -22.98 28.40 1.58
CA ILE A 197 -23.10 26.95 1.80
C ILE A 197 -22.51 26.57 3.17
N THR A 198 -23.30 25.94 4.03
CA THR A 198 -22.82 25.31 5.28
C THR A 198 -22.72 23.79 5.11
N LEU A 199 -21.54 23.23 5.38
CA LEU A 199 -21.25 21.80 5.46
C LEU A 199 -20.81 21.51 6.90
N TYR A 200 -21.76 21.09 7.74
CA TYR A 200 -21.57 21.03 9.18
C TYR A 200 -21.86 19.63 9.74
N ARG A 201 -20.95 19.06 10.54
CA ARG A 201 -21.20 17.75 11.19
C ARG A 201 -21.54 16.62 10.20
N ASN A 202 -20.93 16.58 9.02
CA ASN A 202 -21.20 15.51 8.05
C ASN A 202 -20.13 14.40 8.12
N PHE A 203 -20.49 13.22 7.64
CA PHE A 203 -19.57 12.09 7.47
C PHE A 203 -19.43 11.71 5.99
N TYR A 204 -18.21 11.79 5.48
CA TYR A 204 -17.86 11.38 4.12
C TYR A 204 -17.04 10.09 4.17
N CYS A 205 -17.42 9.06 3.44
CA CYS A 205 -16.78 7.74 3.52
C CYS A 205 -16.56 7.13 2.13
N ASP A 206 -15.40 6.51 1.89
CA ASP A 206 -15.09 5.71 0.69
C ASP A 206 -15.37 6.41 -0.65
N ASN A 207 -15.15 7.72 -0.68
CA ASN A 207 -15.15 8.49 -1.91
C ASN A 207 -13.70 8.71 -2.35
N GLY A 208 -13.36 8.30 -3.56
CA GLY A 208 -12.02 8.45 -4.12
C GLY A 208 -11.54 9.90 -4.18
N THR A 209 -12.43 10.89 -4.34
CA THR A 209 -12.07 12.31 -4.40
C THR A 209 -13.19 13.27 -3.93
N ARG A 210 -12.90 14.57 -3.85
CA ARG A 210 -13.88 15.67 -3.66
C ARG A 210 -14.79 15.44 -2.45
N ASN A 211 -14.24 15.49 -1.24
CA ASN A 211 -14.96 15.36 0.03
C ASN A 211 -14.94 16.66 0.88
N ASN A 212 -15.23 17.86 0.38
CA ASN A 212 -15.75 18.23 -0.94
C ASN A 212 -14.70 19.01 -1.74
N LYS A 213 -14.99 19.25 -3.03
CA LYS A 213 -14.38 20.38 -3.74
C LYS A 213 -15.24 21.61 -3.60
N VAL A 214 -14.67 22.67 -3.05
CA VAL A 214 -15.41 23.86 -2.60
C VAL A 214 -14.95 25.13 -3.31
N LYS A 215 -15.87 26.06 -3.54
CA LYS A 215 -15.66 27.43 -4.04
C LYS A 215 -16.69 28.38 -3.46
N GLY A 216 -16.41 29.68 -3.51
CA GLY A 216 -17.30 30.73 -2.99
C GLY A 216 -17.25 30.84 -1.47
N ALA A 217 -18.26 31.48 -0.87
CA ALA A 217 -18.43 31.62 0.58
C ALA A 217 -18.99 30.34 1.20
N HIS A 218 -18.22 29.67 2.07
CA HIS A 218 -18.64 28.40 2.66
C HIS A 218 -18.13 28.16 4.08
N GLN A 219 -18.84 27.31 4.82
CA GLN A 219 -18.43 26.74 6.10
C GLN A 219 -18.20 25.25 5.91
N TYR A 220 -17.02 24.75 6.26
CA TYR A 220 -16.69 23.32 6.31
C TYR A 220 -16.26 22.99 7.74
N VAL A 221 -17.23 22.62 8.58
CA VAL A 221 -17.07 22.61 10.04
C VAL A 221 -17.49 21.28 10.66
N ASN A 222 -16.67 20.73 11.56
CA ASN A 222 -16.93 19.48 12.28
C ASN A 222 -17.28 18.25 11.43
N ASN A 223 -16.73 18.14 10.21
CA ASN A 223 -16.95 16.96 9.38
C ASN A 223 -15.93 15.86 9.69
N ILE A 224 -16.36 14.60 9.56
CA ILE A 224 -15.48 13.43 9.49
C ILE A 224 -15.32 13.02 8.03
N VAL A 225 -14.09 12.75 7.57
CA VAL A 225 -13.84 12.15 6.26
C VAL A 225 -12.96 10.92 6.39
N TYR A 226 -13.39 9.82 5.79
CA TYR A 226 -12.73 8.52 5.85
C TYR A 226 -12.42 7.97 4.43
N ASN A 227 -11.24 7.38 4.28
CA ASN A 227 -10.85 6.52 3.16
C ASN A 227 -10.97 7.11 1.73
N TRP A 228 -10.22 8.19 1.44
CA TRP A 228 -10.09 8.72 0.08
C TRP A 228 -8.83 8.24 -0.65
N LYS A 229 -8.81 8.41 -1.98
CA LYS A 229 -7.69 7.99 -2.84
C LYS A 229 -6.89 9.15 -3.44
N ASN A 230 -7.56 10.07 -4.12
CA ASN A 230 -6.94 11.11 -4.94
C ASN A 230 -6.98 12.50 -4.27
N GLY A 231 -7.96 12.77 -3.41
CA GLY A 231 -8.08 14.06 -2.75
C GLY A 231 -9.27 14.14 -1.80
N CYS A 232 -9.07 14.77 -0.65
CA CYS A 232 -10.13 14.92 0.35
C CYS A 232 -10.83 16.28 0.19
N TYR A 233 -10.43 17.28 0.96
CA TYR A 233 -10.96 18.63 0.89
C TYR A 233 -10.17 19.43 -0.16
N LEU A 234 -10.81 19.75 -1.28
CA LEU A 234 -10.19 20.43 -2.42
C LEU A 234 -10.57 21.91 -2.42
N MET A 235 -9.59 22.77 -2.16
CA MET A 235 -9.73 24.21 -1.96
C MET A 235 -9.72 24.99 -3.29
N GLY A 236 -10.75 24.80 -4.13
CA GLY A 236 -10.95 25.57 -5.36
C GLY A 236 -10.31 25.00 -6.64
N GLY A 237 -9.23 24.22 -6.54
CA GLY A 237 -8.52 23.67 -7.70
C GLY A 237 -7.93 24.75 -8.61
N ASP A 238 -7.79 24.46 -9.91
CA ASP A 238 -7.12 25.35 -10.89
C ASP A 238 -7.93 26.61 -11.30
N SER A 239 -9.02 26.96 -10.61
CA SER A 239 -9.89 28.08 -11.03
C SER A 239 -9.59 29.40 -10.33
N GLN A 240 -9.62 30.50 -11.09
CA GLN A 240 -9.34 31.89 -10.65
C GLN A 240 -10.45 32.55 -9.80
N GLY A 241 -11.39 31.78 -9.26
CA GLY A 241 -12.52 32.34 -8.49
C GLY A 241 -12.17 32.49 -7.01
N LYS A 242 -12.39 33.69 -6.44
CA LYS A 242 -12.18 33.92 -5.02
C LYS A 242 -13.12 33.09 -4.15
N SER A 243 -12.58 32.48 -3.11
CA SER A 243 -13.33 31.71 -2.13
C SER A 243 -13.02 32.21 -0.73
N TYR A 244 -14.00 32.14 0.16
CA TYR A 244 -13.91 32.66 1.53
C TYR A 244 -14.50 31.61 2.48
N ALA A 245 -13.63 30.94 3.23
CA ALA A 245 -13.97 29.72 3.94
C ALA A 245 -13.73 29.82 5.45
N ASN A 246 -14.65 29.31 6.26
CA ASN A 246 -14.35 28.88 7.62
C ASN A 246 -14.21 27.35 7.62
N THR A 247 -12.99 26.85 7.80
CA THR A 247 -12.65 25.43 7.80
C THR A 247 -12.17 25.02 9.19
N GLN A 248 -13.08 24.53 10.03
CA GLN A 248 -12.81 24.39 11.47
C GLN A 248 -13.26 23.05 12.05
N GLY A 249 -12.50 22.50 12.99
CA GLY A 249 -12.96 21.37 13.80
C GLY A 249 -13.11 20.06 13.02
N ASN A 250 -12.50 19.88 11.85
CA ASN A 250 -12.71 18.69 11.01
C ASN A 250 -11.73 17.56 11.35
N LEU A 251 -12.18 16.33 11.19
CA LEU A 251 -11.39 15.12 11.40
C LEU A 251 -11.26 14.33 10.08
N PHE A 252 -10.03 14.03 9.70
CA PHE A 252 -9.71 13.32 8.47
C PHE A 252 -8.96 12.03 8.79
N ILE A 253 -9.39 10.89 8.27
CA ILE A 253 -8.79 9.59 8.57
C ILE A 253 -8.50 8.85 7.26
N ASN A 254 -7.22 8.54 7.02
CA ASN A 254 -6.82 7.80 5.83
C ASN A 254 -7.23 6.34 5.95
N GLY A 255 -7.70 5.74 4.85
CA GLY A 255 -8.03 4.31 4.78
C GLY A 255 -7.25 3.56 3.70
N PRO A 256 -7.59 2.28 3.43
CA PRO A 256 -6.86 1.43 2.50
C PRO A 256 -6.86 1.90 1.03
N ALA A 257 -7.88 2.65 0.60
CA ALA A 257 -8.07 3.10 -0.80
C ALA A 257 -6.92 3.97 -1.33
N GLY A 258 -6.22 4.67 -0.45
CA GLY A 258 -5.15 5.59 -0.80
C GLY A 258 -4.86 6.54 0.36
N GLY A 259 -4.56 7.80 0.06
CA GLY A 259 -4.28 8.77 1.11
C GLY A 259 -3.49 9.95 0.57
N GLY A 260 -2.95 10.73 1.49
CA GLY A 260 -2.28 12.00 1.21
C GLY A 260 -2.76 13.04 2.21
N ASN A 261 -2.42 14.30 1.98
CA ASN A 261 -2.88 15.37 2.86
C ASN A 261 -4.39 15.60 2.68
N ALA A 262 -5.09 15.89 3.77
CA ALA A 262 -6.53 16.10 3.75
C ALA A 262 -6.93 17.39 3.01
N CYS A 263 -6.16 18.47 3.17
CA CYS A 263 -6.45 19.77 2.56
C CYS A 263 -5.49 20.03 1.39
N THR A 264 -6.00 20.08 0.16
CA THR A 264 -5.16 20.23 -1.03
C THR A 264 -5.82 21.13 -2.08
N SER A 265 -5.09 21.38 -3.17
CA SER A 265 -5.60 22.08 -4.36
C SER A 265 -6.07 23.51 -4.08
N GLY A 266 -5.44 24.18 -3.10
CA GLY A 266 -5.58 25.61 -2.83
C GLY A 266 -4.87 26.48 -3.86
N ASN A 267 -5.04 27.78 -3.72
CA ASN A 267 -4.29 28.84 -4.41
C ASN A 267 -4.49 30.16 -3.67
N SER A 268 -3.78 31.22 -4.07
CA SER A 268 -3.84 32.53 -3.40
C SER A 268 -5.22 33.19 -3.39
N ASP A 269 -6.14 32.79 -4.28
CA ASP A 269 -7.52 33.28 -4.32
C ASP A 269 -8.46 32.50 -3.37
N PHE A 270 -7.99 31.42 -2.76
CA PHE A 270 -8.71 30.68 -1.75
C PHE A 270 -8.34 31.20 -0.35
N HIS A 271 -9.19 32.05 0.21
CA HIS A 271 -9.02 32.61 1.53
C HIS A 271 -9.74 31.74 2.57
N LEU A 272 -9.03 31.27 3.59
CA LEU A 272 -9.62 30.45 4.65
C LEU A 272 -9.16 30.85 6.04
N TYR A 273 -10.10 30.82 6.98
CA TYR A 273 -9.79 30.66 8.39
C TYR A 273 -9.74 29.15 8.70
N ALA A 274 -8.59 28.66 9.15
CA ALA A 274 -8.36 27.26 9.48
C ALA A 274 -7.99 27.10 10.95
N ALA A 275 -8.74 26.28 11.69
CA ALA A 275 -8.46 25.99 13.10
C ALA A 275 -8.96 24.59 13.48
N ASP A 276 -8.25 23.88 14.36
CA ASP A 276 -8.67 22.58 14.90
C ASP A 276 -9.02 21.55 13.81
N ASN A 277 -8.18 21.44 12.77
CA ASN A 277 -8.35 20.41 11.74
C ASN A 277 -7.31 19.32 11.96
N TRP A 278 -7.75 18.06 12.07
CA TRP A 278 -6.92 16.94 12.49
C TRP A 278 -6.90 15.83 11.44
N GLN A 279 -5.75 15.17 11.28
CA GLN A 279 -5.60 14.05 10.38
C GLN A 279 -4.96 12.84 11.06
N ASP A 280 -5.54 11.66 10.82
CA ASP A 280 -4.93 10.36 11.08
C ASP A 280 -4.47 9.73 9.76
N LYS A 281 -3.18 9.41 9.65
CA LYS A 281 -2.51 9.14 8.35
C LYS A 281 -1.87 7.76 8.25
N ASN A 282 -1.55 7.13 9.37
CA ASN A 282 -0.67 5.96 9.44
C ASN A 282 -1.38 4.63 9.13
N LYS A 283 -2.72 4.58 9.28
CA LYS A 283 -3.56 3.40 9.05
C LYS A 283 -3.19 2.20 9.92
N ASP A 284 -2.74 2.47 11.15
CA ASP A 284 -2.27 1.44 12.07
C ASP A 284 -3.40 0.79 12.88
N GLY A 285 -4.64 1.24 12.69
CA GLY A 285 -5.81 0.76 13.44
C GLY A 285 -5.98 1.41 14.81
N LEU A 286 -5.19 2.45 15.12
CA LEU A 286 -5.28 3.22 16.36
C LEU A 286 -5.78 4.63 16.03
N PHE A 287 -6.67 5.17 16.87
CA PHE A 287 -7.08 6.56 16.74
C PHE A 287 -6.04 7.48 17.38
N ASN A 288 -5.13 8.03 16.56
CA ASN A 288 -4.03 8.87 17.03
C ASN A 288 -3.75 10.07 16.09
N PRO A 289 -4.76 10.89 15.76
CA PRO A 289 -4.60 11.97 14.79
C PRO A 289 -3.65 13.07 15.27
N TYR A 290 -3.11 13.84 14.32
CA TYR A 290 -2.35 15.06 14.56
C TYR A 290 -3.04 16.29 13.97
N GLU A 291 -2.86 17.47 14.57
CA GLU A 291 -3.38 18.71 14.02
C GLU A 291 -2.62 19.07 12.73
N ILE A 292 -3.34 19.37 11.65
CA ILE A 292 -2.77 19.63 10.33
C ILE A 292 -2.01 20.96 10.36
N PRO A 293 -0.68 20.98 10.16
CA PRO A 293 0.07 22.23 10.09
C PRO A 293 -0.22 22.96 8.76
N GLN A 294 -0.11 24.30 8.75
CA GLN A 294 -0.32 25.10 7.53
C GLN A 294 0.51 24.62 6.33
N SER A 295 1.72 24.09 6.57
CA SER A 295 2.59 23.53 5.54
C SER A 295 1.98 22.34 4.78
N GLU A 296 0.98 21.67 5.35
CA GLU A 296 0.30 20.53 4.72
C GLU A 296 -0.96 20.92 3.92
N TYR A 297 -1.39 22.18 4.00
CA TYR A 297 -2.44 22.72 3.13
C TYR A 297 -1.87 22.97 1.72
N GLY A 298 -2.12 22.04 0.81
CA GLY A 298 -1.54 22.06 -0.53
C GLY A 298 -2.05 23.20 -1.41
N GLY A 299 -1.19 23.75 -2.26
CA GLY A 299 -1.52 24.75 -3.28
C GLY A 299 -1.34 26.21 -2.86
N GLY A 300 -1.02 26.46 -1.58
CA GLY A 300 -0.74 27.82 -1.07
C GLY A 300 -2.00 28.69 -0.96
N PRO A 301 -3.02 28.28 -0.17
CA PRO A 301 -4.15 29.13 0.12
C PRO A 301 -3.77 30.33 1.00
N THR A 302 -4.61 31.35 1.03
CA THR A 302 -4.44 32.54 1.87
C THR A 302 -5.08 32.30 3.24
N PHE A 303 -4.28 32.19 4.29
CA PHE A 303 -4.77 32.03 5.66
C PHE A 303 -5.22 33.36 6.26
N GLU A 304 -6.46 33.42 6.70
CA GLU A 304 -7.01 34.57 7.41
C GLU A 304 -6.86 34.40 8.92
N PRO A 305 -6.56 35.47 9.67
CA PRO A 305 -6.33 35.39 11.11
C PRO A 305 -7.61 35.29 11.95
N ASN A 306 -8.78 35.63 11.38
CA ASN A 306 -10.06 35.62 12.07
C ASN A 306 -11.10 34.89 11.21
N PRO A 307 -12.08 34.20 11.84
CA PRO A 307 -13.18 33.61 11.11
C PRO A 307 -14.02 34.69 10.42
N TYR A 308 -14.54 34.37 9.24
CA TYR A 308 -15.52 35.21 8.57
C TYR A 308 -16.81 35.31 9.40
N PRO A 309 -17.51 36.46 9.37
CA PRO A 309 -18.75 36.70 10.13
C PRO A 309 -19.94 35.99 9.47
N TYR A 310 -19.84 34.67 9.37
CA TYR A 310 -20.86 33.75 8.87
C TYR A 310 -21.78 33.30 10.00
N PRO A 311 -22.91 32.63 9.72
CA PRO A 311 -23.78 32.11 10.76
C PRO A 311 -23.01 31.32 11.81
N GLU A 312 -23.20 31.63 13.09
CA GLU A 312 -22.54 30.93 14.20
C GLU A 312 -22.95 29.45 14.21
N LEU A 313 -21.97 28.58 14.52
CA LEU A 313 -22.13 27.13 14.61
C LEU A 313 -21.64 26.67 15.99
N ASP A 314 -22.26 25.62 16.52
CA ASP A 314 -21.86 25.01 17.80
C ASP A 314 -20.66 24.08 17.59
N ILE A 315 -19.46 24.64 17.56
CA ILE A 315 -18.24 23.88 17.25
C ILE A 315 -17.76 23.06 18.45
N VAL A 316 -17.53 21.76 18.24
CA VAL A 316 -16.86 20.86 19.21
C VAL A 316 -15.43 20.55 18.74
N ALA A 317 -14.60 20.01 19.64
CA ALA A 317 -13.24 19.61 19.30
C ALA A 317 -13.24 18.48 18.25
N ALA A 318 -12.42 18.62 17.19
CA ALA A 318 -12.32 17.65 16.09
C ALA A 318 -12.03 16.22 16.57
N THR A 319 -11.15 16.07 17.56
CA THR A 319 -10.76 14.77 18.12
C THR A 319 -11.88 14.07 18.88
N SER A 320 -12.96 14.78 19.23
CA SER A 320 -14.14 14.22 19.90
C SER A 320 -15.27 13.84 18.94
N LEU A 321 -15.10 14.04 17.63
CA LEU A 321 -16.15 13.77 16.65
C LEU A 321 -16.45 12.28 16.50
N VAL A 322 -15.48 11.39 16.73
CA VAL A 322 -15.72 9.94 16.74
C VAL A 322 -16.80 9.59 17.76
N ASP A 323 -16.77 10.20 18.94
CA ASP A 323 -17.71 9.91 20.02
C ASP A 323 -19.01 10.74 19.91
N ASN A 324 -18.92 12.01 19.47
CA ASN A 324 -20.05 12.97 19.55
C ASN A 324 -20.75 13.23 18.21
N LEU A 325 -20.26 12.67 17.10
CA LEU A 325 -20.89 12.79 15.79
C LEU A 325 -21.17 11.42 15.16
N LEU A 326 -20.20 10.51 15.13
CA LEU A 326 -20.34 9.27 14.39
C LEU A 326 -21.56 8.41 14.82
N PRO A 327 -21.95 8.35 16.11
CA PRO A 327 -23.17 7.64 16.52
C PRO A 327 -24.46 8.26 15.96
N ASP A 328 -24.48 9.57 15.73
CA ASP A 328 -25.69 10.35 15.39
C ASP A 328 -25.75 10.80 13.92
N VAL A 329 -24.65 10.75 13.17
CA VAL A 329 -24.59 11.28 11.78
C VAL A 329 -25.38 10.46 10.76
N GLY A 330 -26.14 11.09 9.87
CA GLY A 330 -26.91 10.44 8.80
C GLY A 330 -28.34 10.13 9.21
N ALA A 331 -29.04 9.31 8.43
CA ALA A 331 -30.42 8.93 8.72
C ALA A 331 -30.49 7.92 9.86
N THR A 332 -30.38 8.41 11.09
CA THR A 332 -30.38 7.63 12.33
C THR A 332 -31.76 7.25 12.83
N LEU A 333 -32.78 8.07 12.57
CA LEU A 333 -34.18 7.79 12.92
C LEU A 333 -34.96 7.19 11.74
N PRO A 334 -35.81 6.17 11.97
CA PRO A 334 -35.94 5.43 13.24
C PRO A 334 -34.70 4.56 13.56
N TYR A 335 -34.06 3.98 12.53
CA TYR A 335 -32.82 3.18 12.65
C TYR A 335 -31.93 3.33 11.42
N ARG A 336 -30.59 3.35 11.56
CA ARG A 336 -29.66 3.30 10.42
C ARG A 336 -29.90 2.09 9.51
N ASP A 337 -29.70 2.23 8.20
CA ASP A 337 -29.67 1.08 7.30
C ASP A 337 -28.30 0.38 7.30
N LEU A 338 -28.20 -0.77 6.62
CA LEU A 338 -26.98 -1.58 6.59
C LEU A 338 -25.78 -0.85 5.99
N ALA A 339 -26.00 0.04 5.01
CA ALA A 339 -24.93 0.79 4.38
C ALA A 339 -24.33 1.83 5.34
N ASP A 340 -25.17 2.56 6.08
CA ASP A 340 -24.68 3.52 7.08
C ASP A 340 -23.96 2.83 8.24
N CYS A 341 -24.48 1.70 8.73
CA CYS A 341 -23.79 0.91 9.75
C CYS A 341 -22.39 0.48 9.28
N TYR A 342 -22.30 -0.05 8.07
CA TYR A 342 -21.04 -0.53 7.51
C TYR A 342 -20.00 0.59 7.33
N MET A 343 -20.39 1.76 6.82
CA MET A 343 -19.47 2.90 6.68
C MET A 343 -18.98 3.42 8.02
N VAL A 344 -19.82 3.39 9.06
CA VAL A 344 -19.42 3.74 10.43
C VAL A 344 -18.39 2.73 10.96
N ASP A 345 -18.63 1.43 10.81
CA ASP A 345 -17.68 0.39 11.20
C ASP A 345 -16.34 0.52 10.47
N GLU A 346 -16.36 0.85 9.17
CA GLU A 346 -15.13 1.09 8.41
C GLU A 346 -14.35 2.28 8.98
N CYS A 347 -15.01 3.37 9.33
CA CYS A 347 -14.37 4.52 9.97
C CYS A 347 -13.75 4.17 11.34
N LEU A 348 -14.46 3.37 12.15
CA LEU A 348 -14.01 2.89 13.47
C LEU A 348 -12.83 1.89 13.39
N SER A 349 -12.50 1.40 12.20
CA SER A 349 -11.29 0.60 11.97
C SER A 349 -10.00 1.43 11.99
N PHE A 350 -10.09 2.76 11.98
CA PHE A 350 -8.96 3.70 11.97
C PHE A 350 -7.90 3.36 10.91
N GLY A 351 -8.38 3.06 9.70
CA GLY A 351 -7.56 2.93 8.50
C GLY A 351 -7.26 1.51 8.06
N THR A 352 -7.70 0.49 8.80
CA THR A 352 -7.45 -0.92 8.43
C THR A 352 -8.52 -1.51 7.48
N SER A 353 -9.70 -0.90 7.41
CA SER A 353 -10.84 -1.33 6.57
C SER A 353 -11.31 -0.21 5.64
N GLY A 354 -12.08 -0.49 4.59
CA GLY A 354 -12.52 0.54 3.63
C GLY A 354 -12.14 0.21 2.19
N VAL A 355 -13.07 0.37 1.26
CA VAL A 355 -12.86 0.06 -0.16
C VAL A 355 -13.61 1.01 -1.10
N LEU A 356 -12.95 1.43 -2.19
CA LEU A 356 -13.66 2.08 -3.30
C LEU A 356 -14.31 1.04 -4.20
N ILE A 357 -15.63 1.15 -4.35
CA ILE A 357 -16.42 0.16 -5.08
C ILE A 357 -16.78 0.65 -6.49
N SER A 358 -16.91 -0.28 -7.43
CA SER A 358 -17.42 -0.01 -8.80
C SER A 358 -18.92 -0.28 -8.95
N THR A 359 -19.48 -1.01 -7.98
CA THR A 359 -20.87 -1.43 -7.86
C THR A 359 -21.14 -1.79 -6.39
N GLU A 360 -22.35 -1.49 -5.92
CA GLU A 360 -22.85 -1.89 -4.60
C GLU A 360 -22.99 -3.41 -4.44
N ASP A 361 -23.05 -4.17 -5.54
CA ASP A 361 -23.07 -5.64 -5.51
C ASP A 361 -21.79 -6.26 -4.90
N ALA A 362 -20.71 -5.48 -4.79
CA ALA A 362 -19.46 -5.93 -4.17
C ALA A 362 -19.48 -5.85 -2.63
N LEU A 363 -20.51 -5.24 -2.04
CA LEU A 363 -20.61 -5.05 -0.59
C LEU A 363 -21.01 -6.36 0.10
N PRO A 364 -20.39 -6.69 1.24
CA PRO A 364 -20.57 -8.00 1.89
C PRO A 364 -21.98 -8.19 2.50
N PHE A 365 -22.72 -7.10 2.70
CA PHE A 365 -24.11 -7.06 3.17
C PHE A 365 -25.13 -6.90 2.02
N GLY A 366 -24.68 -6.96 0.77
CA GLY A 366 -25.53 -6.83 -0.42
C GLY A 366 -26.10 -5.41 -0.61
N LYS A 367 -27.24 -5.33 -1.30
CA LYS A 367 -27.88 -4.07 -1.73
C LYS A 367 -29.35 -3.97 -1.28
N PRO A 368 -30.00 -2.80 -1.33
CA PRO A 368 -31.34 -2.60 -0.77
C PRO A 368 -32.39 -3.60 -1.28
N SER A 369 -32.32 -4.00 -2.56
CA SER A 369 -33.24 -5.00 -3.12
C SER A 369 -33.12 -6.41 -2.51
N THR A 370 -32.06 -6.67 -1.74
CA THR A 370 -31.79 -7.95 -1.05
C THR A 370 -31.98 -7.86 0.46
N TRP A 371 -32.20 -6.66 1.00
CA TRP A 371 -32.33 -6.46 2.44
C TRP A 371 -33.73 -6.81 2.91
N LYS A 372 -33.81 -7.41 4.08
CA LYS A 372 -35.06 -7.57 4.82
C LYS A 372 -35.25 -6.34 5.69
N VAL A 373 -36.07 -5.40 5.23
CA VAL A 373 -36.39 -4.16 5.96
C VAL A 373 -37.69 -4.37 6.75
N TRP A 374 -37.65 -4.12 8.06
CA TRP A 374 -38.79 -4.21 8.95
C TRP A 374 -39.71 -2.99 8.77
N GLY A 375 -40.97 -3.26 8.45
CA GLY A 375 -41.98 -2.22 8.16
C GLY A 375 -42.54 -1.51 9.40
N GLY A 376 -42.29 -2.03 10.61
CA GLY A 376 -42.86 -1.50 11.85
C GLY A 376 -44.38 -1.63 11.96
N ASN A 377 -44.91 -1.13 13.07
CA ASN A 377 -46.34 -0.96 13.30
C ASN A 377 -46.72 0.50 13.03
N THR A 378 -47.81 0.74 12.31
CA THR A 378 -48.38 2.08 12.15
C THR A 378 -48.90 2.60 13.48
N ARG A 379 -48.60 3.86 13.82
CA ARG A 379 -49.25 4.55 14.93
C ARG A 379 -50.66 4.97 14.50
N THR A 380 -51.62 4.97 15.44
CA THR A 380 -52.99 5.41 15.15
C THR A 380 -53.01 6.93 15.01
N ASP A 381 -53.61 7.41 13.92
CA ASP A 381 -53.92 8.80 13.60
C ASP A 381 -55.37 8.81 13.12
N SER A 382 -56.28 9.20 14.01
CA SER A 382 -57.72 9.00 13.87
C SER A 382 -58.36 9.96 12.86
N ASP A 383 -57.82 11.16 12.68
CA ASP A 383 -58.32 12.13 11.71
C ASP A 383 -57.48 12.20 10.43
N GLY A 384 -56.31 11.57 10.40
CA GLY A 384 -55.41 11.48 9.26
C GLY A 384 -54.81 12.84 8.91
N ASP A 385 -54.29 13.57 9.90
CA ASP A 385 -53.60 14.83 9.72
C ASP A 385 -52.06 14.75 9.87
N GLY A 386 -51.54 13.57 10.17
CA GLY A 386 -50.12 13.25 10.27
C GLY A 386 -49.56 13.21 11.69
N MET A 387 -50.38 13.50 12.70
CA MET A 387 -50.00 13.42 14.11
C MET A 387 -50.64 12.17 14.76
N PRO A 388 -49.87 11.34 15.50
CA PRO A 388 -50.47 10.21 16.20
C PRO A 388 -51.32 10.63 17.40
N ASP A 389 -52.45 9.95 17.61
CA ASP A 389 -53.41 10.22 18.69
C ASP A 389 -52.74 10.31 20.08
N ASP A 390 -51.79 9.41 20.36
CA ASP A 390 -51.09 9.38 21.65
C ASP A 390 -50.23 10.63 21.87
N TRP A 391 -49.61 11.16 20.80
CA TRP A 391 -48.85 12.41 20.87
C TRP A 391 -49.78 13.60 21.06
N GLU A 392 -50.90 13.62 20.34
CA GLU A 392 -51.89 14.70 20.43
C GLU A 392 -52.49 14.83 21.82
N ASN A 393 -52.92 13.71 22.39
CA ASN A 393 -53.42 13.63 23.77
C ASN A 393 -52.37 14.13 24.79
N ALA A 394 -51.09 13.83 24.56
CA ALA A 394 -50.00 14.25 25.43
C ALA A 394 -49.65 15.75 25.30
N ASN A 395 -49.93 16.37 24.14
CA ASN A 395 -49.54 17.75 23.83
C ASN A 395 -50.71 18.74 23.77
N GLY A 396 -51.94 18.27 24.03
CA GLY A 396 -53.13 19.10 24.16
C GLY A 396 -53.74 19.55 22.83
N THR A 397 -53.48 18.83 21.74
CA THR A 397 -54.21 18.92 20.46
C THR A 397 -55.37 17.94 20.45
N ASN A 398 -56.19 17.92 19.40
CA ASN A 398 -57.42 17.11 19.36
C ASN A 398 -57.34 15.98 18.32
N PRO A 399 -57.27 14.70 18.73
CA PRO A 399 -57.11 13.57 17.82
C PRO A 399 -58.32 13.25 16.92
N ASN A 400 -59.32 14.11 16.88
CA ASN A 400 -60.48 13.98 16.01
C ASN A 400 -60.71 15.24 15.16
N GLU A 401 -59.81 16.22 15.19
CA GLU A 401 -59.92 17.48 14.46
C GLU A 401 -58.59 17.83 13.79
N LYS A 402 -58.59 17.92 12.44
CA LYS A 402 -57.40 18.20 11.63
C LYS A 402 -56.79 19.55 11.96
N ASP A 403 -55.89 19.57 12.94
CA ASP A 403 -55.29 20.76 13.52
C ASP A 403 -53.77 20.82 13.32
N ALA A 404 -53.18 19.83 12.63
CA ALA A 404 -51.77 19.76 12.23
C ALA A 404 -51.17 21.09 11.78
N MET A 405 -51.89 21.89 10.99
CA MET A 405 -51.40 23.16 10.43
C MET A 405 -51.66 24.38 11.33
N VAL A 406 -52.28 24.22 12.50
CA VAL A 406 -52.45 25.29 13.49
C VAL A 406 -51.09 25.67 14.05
N LYS A 407 -50.77 26.97 14.04
CA LYS A 407 -49.52 27.49 14.59
C LYS A 407 -49.60 27.62 16.10
N SER A 408 -48.71 26.96 16.80
CA SER A 408 -48.56 27.06 18.25
C SER A 408 -47.80 28.35 18.64
N VAL A 409 -47.76 28.66 19.95
CA VAL A 409 -47.15 29.89 20.49
C VAL A 409 -45.66 30.01 20.16
N ASN A 410 -44.97 28.89 19.95
CA ASN A 410 -43.54 28.83 19.60
C ASN A 410 -43.24 29.09 18.11
N GLY A 411 -44.25 29.35 17.28
CA GLY A 411 -44.11 29.70 15.87
C GLY A 411 -44.08 28.52 14.88
N TYR A 412 -44.07 27.28 15.38
CA TYR A 412 -44.20 26.04 14.58
C TYR A 412 -45.66 25.60 14.49
N THR A 413 -46.02 24.86 13.44
CA THR A 413 -47.32 24.17 13.39
C THR A 413 -47.36 22.95 14.31
N ASN A 414 -48.54 22.48 14.71
CA ASN A 414 -48.67 21.29 15.55
C ASN A 414 -47.92 20.08 14.95
N ILE A 415 -48.04 19.85 13.63
CA ILE A 415 -47.30 18.78 12.95
C ILE A 415 -45.79 18.95 12.99
N GLU A 416 -45.27 20.18 12.93
CA GLU A 416 -43.84 20.44 13.09
C GLU A 416 -43.39 20.18 14.52
N ASN A 417 -44.22 20.51 15.52
CA ASN A 417 -43.93 20.17 16.91
C ASN A 417 -43.87 18.64 17.11
N TYR A 418 -44.77 17.88 16.49
CA TYR A 418 -44.69 16.42 16.47
C TYR A 418 -43.37 15.94 15.84
N ILE A 419 -43.10 16.35 14.60
CA ILE A 419 -41.91 15.94 13.85
C ILE A 419 -40.60 16.28 14.60
N ASN A 420 -40.55 17.42 15.28
CA ASN A 420 -39.38 17.88 16.02
C ASN A 420 -39.24 17.21 17.41
N SER A 421 -40.30 16.57 17.92
CA SER A 421 -40.29 15.84 19.18
C SER A 421 -39.83 14.39 19.06
N ILE A 422 -39.76 13.84 17.83
CA ILE A 422 -39.34 12.45 17.59
C ILE A 422 -37.85 12.29 17.89
N THR A 423 -37.54 11.36 18.78
CA THR A 423 -36.19 10.99 19.21
C THR A 423 -35.93 9.49 19.02
N ALA A 424 -34.73 9.01 19.34
CA ALA A 424 -34.42 7.58 19.31
C ALA A 424 -35.30 6.76 20.29
N ASP A 425 -35.78 7.36 21.39
CA ASP A 425 -36.64 6.71 22.37
C ASP A 425 -38.06 6.44 21.82
N ASP A 426 -38.45 7.12 20.74
CA ASP A 426 -39.73 6.91 20.04
C ASP A 426 -39.68 5.73 19.05
N ALA A 427 -38.49 5.23 18.74
CA ALA A 427 -38.31 4.12 17.80
C ALA A 427 -38.90 2.83 18.39
N GLN A 428 -39.63 2.08 17.56
CA GLN A 428 -40.26 0.84 18.01
C GLN A 428 -39.20 -0.25 18.21
N PRO A 429 -39.16 -0.95 19.37
CA PRO A 429 -38.15 -1.94 19.67
C PRO A 429 -37.99 -3.00 18.57
N PHE A 430 -36.79 -3.05 18.00
CA PHE A 430 -36.44 -3.93 16.89
C PHE A 430 -35.08 -4.57 17.12
N LEU A 431 -35.03 -5.90 16.97
CA LEU A 431 -33.78 -6.64 17.02
C LEU A 431 -33.42 -7.07 15.60
N ARG A 432 -32.29 -6.55 15.11
CA ARG A 432 -31.75 -6.93 13.80
C ARG A 432 -30.96 -8.23 13.93
N ALA A 433 -31.01 -9.08 12.89
CA ALA A 433 -30.14 -10.25 12.84
C ALA A 433 -28.66 -9.81 12.85
N PRO A 434 -27.76 -10.57 13.51
CA PRO A 434 -26.32 -10.40 13.35
C PRO A 434 -25.94 -10.38 11.87
N GLN A 435 -25.03 -9.50 11.48
CA GLN A 435 -24.57 -9.41 10.09
C GLN A 435 -23.17 -10.01 9.95
N LEU A 436 -22.80 -10.43 8.74
CA LEU A 436 -21.43 -10.89 8.42
C LEU A 436 -20.91 -12.03 9.32
N LEU A 437 -21.77 -12.99 9.66
CA LEU A 437 -21.40 -14.14 10.50
C LEU A 437 -20.33 -15.02 9.82
N GLU A 438 -19.21 -15.25 10.51
CA GLU A 438 -18.11 -16.09 10.05
C GLU A 438 -17.52 -16.99 11.16
N GLN A 439 -16.73 -17.99 10.75
CA GLN A 439 -15.91 -18.80 11.66
C GLN A 439 -14.55 -18.12 11.82
N ALA A 440 -14.32 -17.50 12.98
CA ALA A 440 -13.07 -16.81 13.30
C ALA A 440 -11.94 -17.79 13.62
N ASP A 441 -12.22 -18.85 14.39
CA ASP A 441 -11.24 -19.85 14.81
C ASP A 441 -11.90 -21.20 15.15
N ALA A 442 -11.11 -22.27 15.31
CA ALA A 442 -11.55 -23.54 15.85
C ALA A 442 -10.41 -24.33 16.48
N THR A 443 -10.73 -25.18 17.45
CA THR A 443 -9.84 -26.23 18.00
C THR A 443 -10.50 -27.59 17.76
N PRO A 444 -9.94 -28.71 18.25
CA PRO A 444 -10.60 -30.00 18.14
C PRO A 444 -11.97 -30.07 18.83
N THR A 445 -12.17 -29.25 19.85
CA THR A 445 -13.38 -29.26 20.69
C THR A 445 -14.06 -27.91 20.81
N SER A 446 -13.61 -26.90 20.05
CA SER A 446 -14.21 -25.57 20.08
C SER A 446 -14.36 -24.94 18.70
N ILE A 447 -15.35 -24.06 18.55
CA ILE A 447 -15.54 -23.18 17.39
C ILE A 447 -15.75 -21.77 17.91
N THR A 448 -15.02 -20.80 17.36
CA THR A 448 -15.21 -19.38 17.62
C THR A 448 -15.89 -18.74 16.42
N LEU A 449 -17.01 -18.07 16.67
CA LEU A 449 -17.77 -17.29 15.70
C LEU A 449 -17.48 -15.81 15.90
N SER A 450 -17.52 -15.04 14.81
CA SER A 450 -17.54 -13.57 14.80
C SER A 450 -18.67 -13.04 13.93
N TRP A 451 -19.19 -11.85 14.25
CA TRP A 451 -20.23 -11.15 13.48
C TRP A 451 -20.17 -9.64 13.73
N SER A 452 -20.85 -8.87 12.87
CA SER A 452 -21.13 -7.45 13.08
C SER A 452 -22.43 -7.27 13.86
N ASP A 453 -22.36 -6.45 14.90
CA ASP A 453 -23.52 -6.03 15.67
C ASP A 453 -24.09 -4.71 15.14
N TRP A 454 -25.16 -4.81 14.38
CA TRP A 454 -25.93 -3.66 13.89
C TRP A 454 -27.36 -3.67 14.46
N THR A 455 -27.59 -4.33 15.59
CA THR A 455 -28.86 -4.19 16.32
C THR A 455 -28.70 -3.13 17.41
N THR A 456 -29.80 -2.63 17.96
CA THR A 456 -29.75 -1.73 19.12
C THR A 456 -30.74 -2.16 20.19
N GLY A 457 -30.34 -2.00 21.46
CA GLY A 457 -31.19 -2.26 22.61
C GLY A 457 -31.40 -3.74 22.92
N GLU A 458 -30.60 -4.63 22.35
CA GLU A 458 -30.44 -6.03 22.72
C GLU A 458 -29.79 -6.17 24.10
N GLU A 459 -30.12 -7.27 24.79
CA GLU A 459 -29.47 -7.69 26.05
C GLU A 459 -28.32 -8.66 25.79
N GLY A 460 -28.20 -9.15 24.55
CA GLY A 460 -27.12 -10.03 24.10
C GLY A 460 -27.49 -10.83 22.85
N PHE A 461 -26.68 -11.87 22.58
CA PHE A 461 -26.88 -12.79 21.47
C PHE A 461 -27.05 -14.21 21.97
N VAL A 462 -27.91 -14.98 21.31
CA VAL A 462 -28.03 -16.41 21.51
C VAL A 462 -27.34 -17.13 20.36
N VAL A 463 -26.46 -18.07 20.72
CA VAL A 463 -25.84 -18.99 19.76
C VAL A 463 -26.50 -20.36 19.90
N GLU A 464 -26.94 -20.91 18.78
CA GLU A 464 -27.59 -22.21 18.71
C GLU A 464 -26.88 -23.12 17.70
N MET A 465 -26.92 -24.41 17.98
CA MET A 465 -26.31 -25.45 17.17
C MET A 465 -27.35 -26.51 16.81
N GLU A 466 -27.35 -26.96 15.57
CA GLU A 466 -28.21 -28.05 15.12
C GLU A 466 -27.76 -29.39 15.74
N GLN A 467 -28.69 -30.07 16.41
CA GLN A 467 -28.54 -31.39 17.04
C GLN A 467 -29.81 -32.20 16.75
N ASP A 468 -29.67 -33.40 16.17
CA ASP A 468 -30.80 -34.30 15.83
C ASP A 468 -31.94 -33.62 15.04
N GLY A 469 -31.58 -32.72 14.13
CA GLY A 469 -32.52 -31.97 13.29
C GLY A 469 -33.22 -30.78 13.98
N ASN A 470 -32.86 -30.46 15.23
CA ASN A 470 -33.38 -29.32 15.97
C ASN A 470 -32.24 -28.39 16.40
N TYR A 471 -32.49 -27.08 16.50
CA TYR A 471 -31.50 -26.16 17.06
C TYR A 471 -31.59 -26.12 18.58
N VAL A 472 -30.45 -26.28 19.24
CA VAL A 472 -30.30 -26.22 20.69
C VAL A 472 -29.40 -25.04 21.04
N GLU A 473 -29.79 -24.26 22.04
CA GLU A 473 -28.99 -23.16 22.57
C GLU A 473 -27.69 -23.69 23.19
N VAL A 474 -26.54 -23.22 22.68
CA VAL A 474 -25.20 -23.57 23.16
C VAL A 474 -24.55 -22.45 23.98
N GLY A 475 -25.14 -21.26 23.98
CA GLY A 475 -24.81 -20.21 24.93
C GLY A 475 -25.37 -18.84 24.57
N ARG A 476 -25.06 -17.89 25.44
CA ARG A 476 -25.44 -16.49 25.33
C ARG A 476 -24.25 -15.58 25.54
N THR A 477 -24.31 -14.40 24.94
CA THR A 477 -23.38 -13.29 25.19
C THR A 477 -24.07 -12.17 25.96
N GLU A 478 -23.27 -11.23 26.45
CA GLU A 478 -23.74 -9.89 26.83
C GLU A 478 -24.12 -9.08 25.57
N ALA A 479 -24.77 -7.92 25.75
CA ALA A 479 -25.03 -6.94 24.70
C ALA A 479 -23.73 -6.45 24.02
N ASN A 480 -23.81 -5.99 22.78
CA ASN A 480 -22.67 -5.52 21.97
C ASN A 480 -21.56 -6.56 21.70
N ALA A 481 -21.75 -7.83 22.06
CA ALA A 481 -20.76 -8.86 21.80
C ALA A 481 -20.70 -9.20 20.30
N THR A 482 -19.49 -9.23 19.75
CA THR A 482 -19.24 -9.54 18.32
C THR A 482 -18.59 -10.90 18.11
N THR A 483 -18.34 -11.66 19.18
CA THR A 483 -17.73 -12.99 19.11
C THR A 483 -18.31 -13.93 20.16
N PHE A 484 -18.29 -15.23 19.87
CA PHE A 484 -18.62 -16.27 20.84
C PHE A 484 -17.86 -17.56 20.56
N THR A 485 -17.35 -18.21 21.61
CA THR A 485 -16.65 -19.50 21.49
C THR A 485 -17.45 -20.62 22.14
N ILE A 486 -17.87 -21.58 21.32
CA ILE A 486 -18.47 -22.84 21.76
C ILE A 486 -17.32 -23.76 22.19
N LYS A 487 -17.25 -24.20 23.45
CA LYS A 487 -16.12 -25.00 23.98
C LYS A 487 -16.43 -26.47 24.30
N ASN A 488 -17.71 -26.83 24.38
CA ASN A 488 -18.16 -28.14 24.89
C ASN A 488 -19.15 -28.80 23.92
N GLY A 489 -19.19 -30.13 23.93
CA GLY A 489 -20.13 -30.91 23.11
C GLY A 489 -19.77 -30.98 21.63
N LEU A 490 -18.60 -30.46 21.24
CA LEU A 490 -18.07 -30.60 19.90
C LEU A 490 -17.10 -31.77 19.84
N THR A 491 -17.32 -32.64 18.86
CA THR A 491 -16.42 -33.71 18.46
C THR A 491 -15.46 -33.16 17.42
N SER A 492 -14.23 -33.68 17.45
CA SER A 492 -13.22 -33.28 16.49
C SER A 492 -13.60 -33.67 15.05
N SER A 493 -13.05 -32.94 14.08
CA SER A 493 -13.29 -33.11 12.64
C SER A 493 -14.75 -33.05 12.19
N THR A 494 -15.64 -32.47 13.01
CA THR A 494 -17.08 -32.49 12.79
C THR A 494 -17.57 -31.13 12.31
N ALA A 495 -18.42 -31.13 11.29
CA ALA A 495 -19.08 -29.92 10.81
C ALA A 495 -20.38 -29.70 11.58
N TYR A 496 -20.61 -28.46 11.98
CA TYR A 496 -21.77 -28.02 12.75
C TYR A 496 -22.48 -26.90 12.01
N ARG A 497 -23.80 -27.01 11.94
CA ARG A 497 -24.64 -25.91 11.49
C ARG A 497 -25.00 -25.06 12.69
N LEU A 498 -24.56 -23.82 12.66
CA LEU A 498 -24.66 -22.86 13.75
C LEU A 498 -25.52 -21.68 13.32
N ARG A 499 -26.22 -21.09 14.28
CA ARG A 499 -26.96 -19.85 14.04
C ARG A 499 -26.90 -18.90 15.22
N VAL A 500 -26.97 -17.61 14.95
CA VAL A 500 -26.90 -16.54 15.95
C VAL A 500 -28.07 -15.58 15.76
N CYS A 501 -28.69 -15.15 16.85
CA CYS A 501 -29.70 -14.08 16.86
C CYS A 501 -29.49 -13.13 18.05
N ALA A 502 -29.90 -11.88 17.89
CA ALA A 502 -29.98 -10.91 18.99
C ALA A 502 -31.21 -11.19 19.85
N VAL A 503 -31.14 -10.90 21.15
CA VAL A 503 -32.23 -11.13 22.11
C VAL A 503 -32.46 -9.97 23.07
N LYS A 504 -33.71 -9.81 23.51
CA LYS A 504 -34.13 -8.89 24.60
C LYS A 504 -35.31 -9.52 25.33
N GLY A 505 -35.11 -9.97 26.57
CA GLY A 505 -36.07 -10.84 27.24
C GLY A 505 -36.40 -12.09 26.41
N GLU A 506 -37.67 -12.28 26.07
CA GLU A 506 -38.14 -13.39 25.21
C GLU A 506 -38.09 -13.05 23.70
N GLN A 507 -37.89 -11.78 23.32
CA GLN A 507 -37.83 -11.36 21.93
C GLN A 507 -36.52 -11.83 21.28
N ARG A 508 -36.60 -12.31 20.04
CA ARG A 508 -35.45 -12.73 19.22
C ARG A 508 -35.50 -12.07 17.84
N SER A 509 -34.34 -11.72 17.30
CA SER A 509 -34.21 -11.34 15.89
C SER A 509 -34.37 -12.56 14.95
N ASP A 510 -34.35 -12.32 13.64
CA ASP A 510 -34.01 -13.38 12.69
C ASP A 510 -32.60 -13.93 12.95
N TYR A 511 -32.32 -15.13 12.41
CA TYR A 511 -31.04 -15.82 12.59
C TYR A 511 -30.08 -15.58 11.42
N ALA A 512 -28.82 -15.30 11.74
CA ALA A 512 -27.70 -15.54 10.83
C ALA A 512 -27.25 -17.00 10.95
N ILE A 513 -26.90 -17.67 9.84
CA ILE A 513 -26.61 -19.12 9.81
C ILE A 513 -25.27 -19.38 9.13
N ILE A 514 -24.46 -20.29 9.67
CA ILE A 514 -23.18 -20.73 9.11
C ILE A 514 -22.96 -22.24 9.28
N ASN A 515 -22.19 -22.84 8.38
CA ASN A 515 -21.60 -24.16 8.59
C ASN A 515 -20.14 -24.00 9.01
N ALA A 516 -19.81 -24.37 10.24
CA ALA A 516 -18.47 -24.26 10.81
C ALA A 516 -17.93 -25.65 11.16
N LYS A 517 -16.61 -25.84 11.19
CA LYS A 517 -15.98 -27.17 11.40
C LYS A 517 -14.91 -27.12 12.49
N THR A 518 -14.95 -28.09 13.42
CA THR A 518 -13.86 -28.33 14.39
C THR A 518 -12.62 -28.93 13.72
N GLN A 519 -11.48 -28.73 14.36
CA GLN A 519 -10.22 -29.38 13.96
C GLN A 519 -10.21 -30.86 14.37
N GLN A 520 -9.31 -31.70 13.85
CA GLN A 520 -9.13 -33.07 14.35
C GLN A 520 -8.42 -33.07 15.71
N GLU A 521 -8.66 -34.06 16.59
CA GLU A 521 -7.82 -34.23 17.79
C GLU A 521 -6.34 -34.26 17.43
N GLN A 522 -5.53 -33.58 18.23
CA GLN A 522 -4.09 -33.58 18.04
C GLN A 522 -3.58 -35.00 18.30
N VAL A 523 -2.89 -35.58 17.32
CA VAL A 523 -2.17 -36.83 17.53
C VAL A 523 -0.96 -36.51 18.42
N GLU A 524 -0.91 -37.10 19.62
CA GLU A 524 0.27 -36.96 20.48
C GLU A 524 1.52 -37.44 19.73
N MET A 525 2.55 -36.59 19.70
CA MET A 525 3.84 -37.00 19.18
C MET A 525 4.37 -38.15 20.04
N VAL A 526 4.79 -39.24 19.37
CA VAL A 526 5.50 -40.33 20.04
C VAL A 526 6.77 -39.75 20.67
N ASP A 527 6.97 -39.98 21.97
CA ASP A 527 8.24 -39.67 22.62
C ASP A 527 9.31 -40.65 22.12
N ILE A 528 10.04 -40.22 21.09
CA ILE A 528 11.06 -41.04 20.43
C ILE A 528 12.25 -41.33 21.36
N GLU A 529 12.58 -40.44 22.30
CA GLU A 529 13.73 -40.61 23.19
C GLU A 529 13.48 -41.73 24.20
N ASN A 530 12.27 -41.78 24.76
CA ASN A 530 11.87 -42.80 25.72
C ASN A 530 11.02 -43.91 25.09
N TYR A 531 11.09 -44.07 23.76
CA TYR A 531 10.24 -45.01 23.03
C TYR A 531 10.50 -46.45 23.45
N LYS A 532 9.46 -47.11 23.97
CA LYS A 532 9.47 -48.53 24.34
C LYS A 532 8.83 -49.34 23.22
N ALA A 533 9.66 -49.99 22.42
CA ALA A 533 9.23 -50.86 21.34
C ALA A 533 8.82 -52.24 21.87
N ASP A 534 7.82 -52.84 21.23
CA ASP A 534 7.51 -54.27 21.38
C ASP A 534 8.42 -55.12 20.47
N TYR A 535 8.88 -54.53 19.37
CA TYR A 535 9.75 -55.16 18.39
C TYR A 535 10.90 -54.25 17.98
N THR A 536 12.13 -54.73 18.10
CA THR A 536 13.36 -54.04 17.72
C THR A 536 14.06 -54.77 16.57
N TRP A 537 14.33 -54.08 15.47
CA TRP A 537 14.94 -54.66 14.28
C TRP A 537 16.36 -55.15 14.57
N LYS A 538 16.72 -56.37 14.10
CA LYS A 538 18.04 -56.97 14.32
C LYS A 538 19.20 -56.24 13.60
N GLY A 539 18.89 -55.36 12.65
CA GLY A 539 19.87 -54.65 11.81
C GLY A 539 20.10 -55.32 10.45
N GLY A 540 20.64 -54.57 9.50
CA GLY A 540 20.90 -55.04 8.13
C GLY A 540 19.65 -55.28 7.29
N ASP A 541 19.86 -55.82 6.08
CA ASP A 541 18.81 -56.15 5.12
C ASP A 541 17.91 -57.29 5.64
N GLY A 542 16.63 -57.27 5.28
CA GLY A 542 15.69 -58.33 5.67
C GLY A 542 14.27 -58.13 5.15
N VAL A 543 13.35 -59.00 5.59
CA VAL A 543 11.92 -58.94 5.25
C VAL A 543 11.14 -58.56 6.51
N TRP A 544 10.24 -57.59 6.41
CA TRP A 544 9.26 -57.31 7.45
C TRP A 544 7.93 -57.94 7.02
N ASP A 545 7.58 -59.03 7.70
CA ASP A 545 6.33 -59.77 7.54
C ASP A 545 5.93 -60.42 8.88
N THR A 546 4.84 -61.17 8.88
CA THR A 546 4.29 -61.90 10.03
C THR A 546 4.82 -63.33 10.17
N THR A 547 5.92 -63.69 9.48
CA THR A 547 6.45 -65.06 9.49
C THR A 547 7.96 -65.15 9.75
N SER A 548 8.72 -64.10 9.46
CA SER A 548 10.17 -64.04 9.58
C SER A 548 10.61 -63.62 10.98
N GLU A 549 11.66 -64.25 11.49
CA GLU A 549 12.31 -63.89 12.76
C GLU A 549 13.30 -62.73 12.57
N ALA A 550 12.84 -61.63 11.95
CA ALA A 550 13.69 -60.46 11.67
C ALA A 550 13.84 -59.49 12.86
N TRP A 551 13.08 -59.71 13.94
CA TRP A 551 13.06 -58.88 15.16
C TRP A 551 13.76 -59.59 16.32
N HIS A 552 14.36 -58.84 17.24
CA HIS A 552 15.00 -59.40 18.45
C HIS A 552 14.01 -60.23 19.29
N GLU A 553 12.74 -59.84 19.25
CA GLU A 553 11.62 -60.43 19.99
C GLU A 553 10.89 -61.53 19.20
N GLY A 554 11.41 -61.93 18.03
CA GLY A 554 10.89 -63.03 17.21
C GLY A 554 10.14 -62.55 15.96
N VAL A 555 8.91 -63.04 15.79
CA VAL A 555 8.05 -62.73 14.63
C VAL A 555 7.11 -61.56 14.98
N TYR A 556 6.97 -60.61 14.06
CA TYR A 556 6.11 -59.45 14.24
C TYR A 556 4.62 -59.81 14.19
N THR A 557 3.80 -59.12 14.99
CA THR A 557 2.33 -59.17 14.91
C THR A 557 1.73 -57.77 14.90
N ASP A 558 0.63 -57.60 14.17
CA ASP A 558 -0.09 -56.32 14.06
C ASP A 558 -0.53 -55.77 15.42
N GLY A 559 -0.52 -54.43 15.52
CA GLY A 559 -0.70 -53.70 16.78
C GLY A 559 0.59 -53.53 17.60
N GLY A 560 1.72 -54.13 17.19
CA GLY A 560 3.02 -53.95 17.85
C GLY A 560 3.65 -52.57 17.59
N LYS A 561 4.37 -52.05 18.58
CA LYS A 561 5.25 -50.87 18.47
C LYS A 561 6.61 -51.29 17.92
N VAL A 562 7.00 -50.79 16.74
CA VAL A 562 8.24 -51.22 16.09
C VAL A 562 9.33 -50.13 16.16
N LEU A 563 10.58 -50.55 16.34
CA LEU A 563 11.77 -49.71 16.35
C LEU A 563 12.82 -50.25 15.38
N PHE A 564 13.30 -49.39 14.50
CA PHE A 564 14.47 -49.60 13.65
C PHE A 564 15.64 -48.72 14.16
N PRO A 565 16.57 -49.26 14.97
CA PRO A 565 17.77 -48.55 15.43
C PRO A 565 18.91 -48.74 14.42
N MET A 566 18.94 -47.91 13.38
CA MET A 566 19.83 -48.05 12.24
C MET A 566 21.24 -47.51 12.52
N GLU A 567 22.21 -48.41 12.70
CA GLU A 567 23.63 -48.08 12.81
C GLU A 567 24.36 -48.14 11.46
N SER A 568 23.79 -48.81 10.46
CA SER A 568 24.29 -48.92 9.09
C SER A 568 23.13 -48.93 8.10
N ASP A 569 23.41 -48.71 6.82
CA ASP A 569 22.39 -48.74 5.77
C ASP A 569 21.76 -50.13 5.64
N ALA A 570 20.44 -50.16 5.39
CA ALA A 570 19.68 -51.38 5.16
C ALA A 570 18.47 -51.16 4.25
N THR A 571 18.11 -52.23 3.53
CA THR A 571 16.86 -52.36 2.80
C THR A 571 15.98 -53.41 3.46
N VAL A 572 14.79 -53.00 3.89
CA VAL A 572 13.78 -53.90 4.46
C VAL A 572 12.64 -54.05 3.46
N THR A 573 12.38 -55.28 3.04
CA THR A 573 11.32 -55.60 2.08
C THR A 573 10.01 -55.89 2.81
N LEU A 574 8.95 -55.21 2.38
CA LEU A 574 7.57 -55.35 2.84
C LEU A 574 6.73 -55.84 1.67
N ASN A 575 6.21 -57.06 1.73
CA ASN A 575 5.42 -57.66 0.64
C ASN A 575 3.93 -57.85 0.97
N GLU A 576 3.54 -57.60 2.22
CA GLU A 576 2.15 -57.69 2.70
C GLU A 576 1.69 -56.36 3.34
N THR A 577 0.43 -56.30 3.75
CA THR A 577 -0.09 -55.15 4.50
C THR A 577 0.14 -55.38 5.99
N LEU A 578 0.84 -54.47 6.65
CA LEU A 578 1.12 -54.52 8.09
C LEU A 578 0.55 -53.29 8.79
N SER A 579 0.01 -53.48 9.99
CA SER A 579 -0.68 -52.46 10.79
C SER A 579 -0.01 -52.27 12.16
N PRO A 580 1.22 -51.72 12.22
CA PRO A 580 1.90 -51.45 13.48
C PRO A 580 1.18 -50.33 14.27
N ALA A 581 1.27 -50.37 15.60
CA ALA A 581 0.74 -49.29 16.44
C ALA A 581 1.57 -48.00 16.32
N SER A 582 2.87 -48.14 16.06
CA SER A 582 3.75 -47.03 15.65
C SER A 582 5.05 -47.58 15.09
N VAL A 583 5.64 -46.85 14.15
CA VAL A 583 6.94 -47.12 13.54
C VAL A 583 7.89 -46.02 13.95
N VAL A 584 9.00 -46.38 14.59
CA VAL A 584 10.08 -45.45 14.92
C VAL A 584 11.36 -45.89 14.21
N VAL A 585 11.96 -44.98 13.46
CA VAL A 585 13.25 -45.18 12.79
C VAL A 585 14.23 -44.16 13.38
N LYS A 586 15.36 -44.63 13.92
CA LYS A 586 16.40 -43.77 14.50
C LYS A 586 17.81 -44.27 14.16
N GLY A 587 18.82 -43.44 14.42
CA GLY A 587 20.23 -43.75 14.16
C GLY A 587 20.81 -43.01 12.95
N GLU A 588 22.03 -43.38 12.57
CA GLU A 588 22.81 -42.74 11.49
C GLU A 588 22.64 -43.44 10.13
N GLY A 589 22.31 -44.74 10.12
CA GLY A 589 22.13 -45.51 8.89
C GLY A 589 20.85 -45.17 8.12
N ALA A 590 20.88 -45.36 6.80
CA ALA A 590 19.71 -45.23 5.93
C ALA A 590 18.85 -46.50 5.95
N LEU A 591 17.53 -46.35 6.15
CA LEU A 591 16.54 -47.41 6.00
C LEU A 591 15.71 -47.18 4.74
N THR A 592 15.68 -48.15 3.85
CA THR A 592 14.76 -48.17 2.71
C THR A 592 13.69 -49.23 2.91
N LEU A 593 12.43 -48.81 3.01
CA LEU A 593 11.29 -49.73 2.96
C LEU A 593 10.91 -49.96 1.48
N SER A 594 11.05 -51.20 1.03
CA SER A 594 10.86 -51.65 -0.35
C SER A 594 9.77 -52.73 -0.45
N GLY A 595 9.47 -53.22 -1.65
CA GLY A 595 8.50 -54.30 -1.87
C GLY A 595 7.12 -53.82 -2.32
N THR A 596 6.18 -54.75 -2.45
CA THR A 596 4.81 -54.50 -2.96
C THR A 596 3.77 -54.26 -1.86
N GLY A 597 4.15 -54.43 -0.60
CA GLY A 597 3.30 -54.25 0.57
C GLY A 597 3.16 -52.78 1.01
N LYS A 598 2.52 -52.56 2.14
CA LYS A 598 2.24 -51.22 2.69
C LYS A 598 2.04 -51.22 4.21
N ILE A 599 2.26 -50.06 4.82
CA ILE A 599 1.89 -49.78 6.21
C ILE A 599 0.45 -49.25 6.24
N SER A 600 -0.37 -49.81 7.13
CA SER A 600 -1.80 -49.50 7.30
C SER A 600 -2.17 -49.25 8.77
N GLY A 601 -3.45 -49.01 9.04
CA GLY A 601 -3.99 -48.82 10.38
C GLY A 601 -3.81 -47.40 10.94
N ALA A 602 -4.08 -47.23 12.25
CA ALA A 602 -4.07 -45.92 12.90
C ALA A 602 -2.68 -45.47 13.39
N GLY A 603 -1.65 -46.31 13.21
CA GLY A 603 -0.31 -46.06 13.74
C GLY A 603 0.42 -44.89 13.05
N SER A 604 1.35 -44.28 13.79
CA SER A 604 2.22 -43.21 13.28
C SER A 604 3.52 -43.75 12.70
N VAL A 605 4.13 -42.98 11.78
CA VAL A 605 5.48 -43.24 11.28
C VAL A 605 6.39 -42.09 11.67
N ASN A 606 7.48 -42.40 12.38
CA ASN A 606 8.30 -41.42 13.07
C ASN A 606 9.77 -41.63 12.71
N LYS A 607 10.44 -40.56 12.28
CA LYS A 607 11.87 -40.56 11.95
C LYS A 607 12.63 -39.62 12.89
N ALA A 608 13.71 -40.12 13.49
CA ALA A 608 14.67 -39.32 14.26
C ALA A 608 16.12 -39.75 13.93
N GLY A 609 17.11 -39.07 14.51
CA GLY A 609 18.53 -39.31 14.23
C GLY A 609 18.96 -38.82 12.85
N ALA A 610 20.26 -38.90 12.54
CA ALA A 610 20.85 -38.28 11.35
C ALA A 610 20.55 -39.02 10.03
N GLY A 611 20.19 -40.31 10.07
CA GLY A 611 20.03 -41.15 8.88
C GLY A 611 18.81 -40.81 8.00
N VAL A 612 18.59 -41.61 6.96
CA VAL A 612 17.49 -41.43 5.98
C VAL A 612 16.43 -42.53 6.15
N LEU A 613 15.15 -42.18 6.07
CA LEU A 613 14.05 -43.14 5.90
C LEU A 613 13.43 -42.97 4.51
N THR A 614 13.50 -43.99 3.67
CA THR A 614 12.90 -43.98 2.33
C THR A 614 11.56 -44.73 2.33
N LEU A 615 10.48 -44.02 1.97
CA LEU A 615 9.10 -44.52 1.86
C LEU A 615 8.60 -44.34 0.43
N ASN A 616 8.56 -45.42 -0.36
CA ASN A 616 8.09 -45.37 -1.75
C ASN A 616 6.76 -46.10 -2.00
N ALA A 617 6.30 -46.92 -1.05
CA ALA A 617 5.00 -47.58 -1.14
C ALA A 617 3.85 -46.58 -0.91
N ASN A 618 2.67 -46.81 -1.50
CA ASN A 618 1.47 -46.04 -1.18
C ASN A 618 0.87 -46.57 0.13
N ASN A 619 1.28 -45.99 1.24
CA ASN A 619 0.79 -46.32 2.57
C ASN A 619 -0.59 -45.71 2.82
N ASP A 620 -1.43 -46.42 3.57
CA ASP A 620 -2.78 -45.98 3.95
C ASP A 620 -3.00 -45.89 5.46
N TYR A 621 -1.92 -45.90 6.25
CA TYR A 621 -2.01 -45.55 7.66
C TYR A 621 -2.55 -44.13 7.84
N THR A 622 -3.37 -43.93 8.87
CA THR A 622 -4.07 -42.66 9.12
C THR A 622 -3.42 -41.82 10.21
N GLY A 623 -2.47 -42.39 10.97
CA GLY A 623 -1.70 -41.68 11.98
C GLY A 623 -0.72 -40.66 11.40
N ALA A 624 -0.11 -39.87 12.28
CA ALA A 624 0.81 -38.81 11.87
C ALA A 624 2.10 -39.37 11.24
N THR A 625 2.67 -38.61 10.32
CA THR A 625 4.06 -38.80 9.88
C THR A 625 4.93 -37.70 10.48
N VAL A 626 5.92 -38.09 11.26
CA VAL A 626 6.74 -37.19 12.09
C VAL A 626 8.20 -37.25 11.66
N LEU A 627 8.77 -36.09 11.37
CA LEU A 627 10.21 -35.93 11.16
C LEU A 627 10.82 -35.12 12.31
N ARG A 628 11.79 -35.71 13.01
CA ARG A 628 12.54 -35.14 14.13
C ARG A 628 14.05 -35.22 13.85
N GLY A 629 14.47 -34.53 12.80
CA GLY A 629 15.85 -34.58 12.28
C GLY A 629 16.13 -35.73 11.30
N GLY A 630 17.28 -35.65 10.62
CA GLY A 630 17.64 -36.55 9.52
C GLY A 630 16.83 -36.27 8.25
N GLU A 631 16.52 -37.30 7.47
CA GLU A 631 15.78 -37.18 6.21
C GLU A 631 14.65 -38.23 6.10
N ILE A 632 13.48 -37.82 5.59
CA ILE A 632 12.49 -38.74 5.00
C ILE A 632 12.48 -38.50 3.49
N SER A 633 12.75 -39.54 2.70
CA SER A 633 12.69 -39.52 1.23
C SER A 633 11.44 -40.27 0.75
N PHE A 634 10.65 -39.66 -0.14
CA PHE A 634 9.37 -40.21 -0.58
C PHE A 634 9.01 -39.77 -2.01
N ASN A 635 8.14 -40.51 -2.71
CA ASN A 635 7.87 -40.29 -4.14
C ASN A 635 6.40 -40.09 -4.51
N THR A 636 5.44 -40.30 -3.60
CA THR A 636 4.03 -39.95 -3.81
C THR A 636 3.51 -39.06 -2.69
N LEU A 637 2.79 -38.00 -3.08
CA LEU A 637 2.14 -37.06 -2.16
C LEU A 637 0.74 -36.77 -2.71
N LYS A 638 -0.29 -37.06 -1.92
CA LYS A 638 -1.71 -36.91 -2.28
C LYS A 638 -2.44 -36.04 -1.26
N ASN A 639 -3.67 -35.66 -1.56
CA ASN A 639 -4.57 -35.00 -0.61
C ASN A 639 -4.71 -35.80 0.70
N GLY A 640 -5.05 -35.12 1.79
CA GLY A 640 -5.40 -35.78 3.05
C GLY A 640 -6.54 -36.77 2.84
N GLY A 641 -6.50 -37.90 3.56
CA GLY A 641 -7.45 -39.01 3.41
C GLY A 641 -7.15 -39.97 2.25
N LEU A 642 -6.18 -39.67 1.39
CA LEU A 642 -5.77 -40.55 0.28
C LEU A 642 -4.38 -41.15 0.53
N ALA A 643 -4.23 -42.43 0.20
CA ALA A 643 -2.98 -43.17 0.33
C ALA A 643 -1.83 -42.53 -0.47
N SER A 644 -0.67 -42.43 0.18
CA SER A 644 0.56 -41.87 -0.38
C SER A 644 1.77 -42.42 0.36
N SER A 645 2.99 -42.06 -0.05
CA SER A 645 4.20 -42.48 0.66
C SER A 645 4.18 -42.13 2.15
N ILE A 646 3.57 -40.99 2.50
CA ILE A 646 3.46 -40.51 3.89
C ILE A 646 2.07 -40.80 4.49
N GLY A 647 1.41 -41.86 4.05
CA GLY A 647 0.14 -42.34 4.61
C GLY A 647 -1.10 -41.69 3.99
N ALA A 648 -2.26 -41.97 4.59
CA ALA A 648 -3.59 -41.48 4.24
C ALA A 648 -4.22 -40.63 5.35
N SER A 649 -3.42 -40.08 6.27
CA SER A 649 -3.89 -39.14 7.29
C SER A 649 -4.69 -37.98 6.66
N LEU A 650 -5.66 -37.45 7.42
CA LEU A 650 -6.47 -36.30 6.98
C LEU A 650 -5.60 -35.04 6.79
N ASP A 651 -6.17 -34.01 6.19
CA ASP A 651 -5.49 -32.80 5.70
C ASP A 651 -5.06 -31.80 6.80
N TYR A 652 -5.14 -32.19 8.07
CA TYR A 652 -4.82 -31.34 9.20
C TYR A 652 -3.31 -31.17 9.45
N PRO A 653 -2.85 -29.96 9.85
CA PRO A 653 -1.44 -29.67 10.16
C PRO A 653 -0.76 -30.65 11.13
N GLN A 654 -1.47 -31.11 12.16
CA GLN A 654 -0.95 -32.04 13.16
C GLN A 654 -0.60 -33.44 12.62
N ASN A 655 -1.03 -33.80 11.41
CA ASN A 655 -0.76 -35.12 10.84
C ASN A 655 0.56 -35.16 10.05
N TRP A 656 1.12 -34.00 9.70
CA TRP A 656 2.40 -33.89 9.04
C TRP A 656 3.31 -32.99 9.87
N ILE A 657 4.12 -33.60 10.74
CA ILE A 657 4.86 -32.89 11.80
C ILE A 657 6.31 -32.67 11.41
N TRP A 658 6.74 -31.41 11.46
CA TRP A 658 8.04 -30.94 11.01
C TRP A 658 8.82 -30.42 12.22
N TYR A 659 9.66 -31.28 12.79
CA TYR A 659 10.49 -31.01 13.96
C TYR A 659 11.98 -30.99 13.57
N GLY A 660 12.30 -30.30 12.48
CA GLY A 660 13.64 -30.21 11.90
C GLY A 660 13.96 -31.35 10.94
N GLY A 661 15.09 -31.24 10.24
CA GLY A 661 15.52 -32.24 9.24
C GLY A 661 15.02 -31.91 7.83
N LYS A 662 14.97 -32.93 6.96
CA LYS A 662 14.63 -32.81 5.54
C LYS A 662 13.52 -33.76 5.07
N TRP A 663 12.49 -33.21 4.45
CA TRP A 663 11.50 -33.91 3.65
C TRP A 663 11.91 -33.88 2.18
N LYS A 664 12.37 -35.00 1.63
CA LYS A 664 12.84 -35.10 0.25
C LYS A 664 11.81 -35.77 -0.64
N TYR A 665 11.14 -34.98 -1.47
CA TYR A 665 10.20 -35.46 -2.47
C TYR A 665 10.91 -35.77 -3.80
N THR A 666 10.84 -37.03 -4.22
CA THR A 666 11.49 -37.57 -5.42
C THR A 666 10.50 -37.93 -6.55
N GLY A 667 9.22 -37.60 -6.37
CA GLY A 667 8.16 -37.86 -7.35
C GLY A 667 8.03 -36.82 -8.48
N GLY A 668 7.07 -37.03 -9.37
CA GLY A 668 6.68 -36.05 -10.40
C GLY A 668 5.80 -34.92 -9.86
N SER A 669 5.29 -34.04 -10.74
CA SER A 669 4.38 -32.96 -10.32
C SER A 669 3.12 -33.49 -9.64
N THR A 670 2.69 -32.84 -8.57
CA THR A 670 1.52 -33.23 -7.78
C THR A 670 0.89 -32.04 -7.07
N SER A 671 -0.31 -32.22 -6.55
CA SER A 671 -0.96 -31.28 -5.63
C SER A 671 -1.45 -31.98 -4.38
N THR A 672 -1.51 -31.23 -3.27
CA THR A 672 -2.07 -31.71 -2.01
C THR A 672 -2.74 -30.59 -1.22
N ASN A 673 -3.81 -30.92 -0.50
CA ASN A 673 -4.41 -30.07 0.53
C ASN A 673 -3.89 -30.33 1.94
N ARG A 674 -2.92 -31.22 2.13
CA ARG A 674 -2.34 -31.51 3.45
C ARG A 674 -1.72 -30.27 4.07
N GLY A 675 -2.11 -29.97 5.31
CA GLY A 675 -1.39 -29.04 6.17
C GLY A 675 -0.20 -29.68 6.88
N ALA A 676 0.66 -28.86 7.49
CA ALA A 676 1.76 -29.31 8.34
C ALA A 676 2.02 -28.35 9.52
N THR A 677 2.55 -28.86 10.63
CA THR A 677 2.99 -28.04 11.78
C THR A 677 4.52 -28.01 11.89
N LEU A 678 5.08 -26.80 11.89
CA LEU A 678 6.50 -26.50 11.96
C LEU A 678 6.90 -26.14 13.40
N TYR A 679 7.51 -27.09 14.09
CA TYR A 679 8.05 -26.90 15.44
C TYR A 679 9.52 -26.46 15.43
N LYS A 680 10.27 -26.81 14.38
CA LYS A 680 11.66 -26.38 14.15
C LYS A 680 11.90 -26.17 12.66
N ASP A 681 12.90 -25.36 12.32
CA ASP A 681 13.25 -25.06 10.94
C ASP A 681 13.52 -26.35 10.17
N THR A 682 12.74 -26.57 9.10
CA THR A 682 12.71 -27.85 8.39
C THR A 682 12.80 -27.62 6.88
N GLU A 683 13.57 -28.47 6.21
CA GLU A 683 13.76 -28.45 4.76
C GLU A 683 12.70 -29.28 4.02
N LEU A 684 12.04 -28.69 3.03
CA LEU A 684 11.30 -29.38 1.99
C LEU A 684 12.13 -29.35 0.70
N ASN A 685 12.66 -30.51 0.32
CA ASN A 685 13.50 -30.70 -0.84
C ASN A 685 12.72 -31.33 -1.99
N ILE A 686 12.51 -30.60 -3.09
CA ILE A 686 11.87 -31.14 -4.30
C ILE A 686 12.97 -31.52 -5.28
N ALA A 687 13.32 -32.81 -5.32
CA ALA A 687 14.55 -33.27 -5.96
C ALA A 687 14.53 -33.12 -7.50
N ASN A 688 13.36 -33.28 -8.11
CA ASN A 688 13.22 -33.33 -9.58
C ASN A 688 12.98 -31.93 -10.16
N SER A 689 13.82 -31.51 -11.11
CA SER A 689 13.74 -30.18 -11.74
C SER A 689 12.44 -29.91 -12.52
N GLY A 690 11.82 -30.95 -13.07
CA GLY A 690 10.53 -30.84 -13.77
C GLY A 690 9.30 -30.97 -12.85
N ALA A 691 9.47 -31.24 -11.55
CA ALA A 691 8.36 -31.44 -10.63
C ALA A 691 7.89 -30.11 -10.04
N THR A 692 6.58 -29.91 -10.05
CA THR A 692 5.90 -28.87 -9.26
C THR A 692 5.05 -29.53 -8.18
N VAL A 693 5.26 -29.15 -6.92
CA VAL A 693 4.42 -29.56 -5.78
C VAL A 693 3.54 -28.39 -5.40
N SER A 694 2.23 -28.50 -5.63
CA SER A 694 1.27 -27.47 -5.26
C SER A 694 0.60 -27.78 -3.93
N ILE A 695 0.60 -26.85 -2.97
CA ILE A 695 0.06 -27.07 -1.62
C ILE A 695 -1.04 -26.03 -1.33
N SER A 696 -2.23 -26.52 -0.98
CA SER A 696 -3.37 -25.71 -0.54
C SER A 696 -3.66 -25.84 0.96
N GLY A 697 -3.01 -26.77 1.67
CA GLY A 697 -3.11 -26.90 3.11
C GLY A 697 -2.36 -25.80 3.86
N ALA A 698 -2.73 -25.58 5.13
CA ALA A 698 -2.07 -24.61 5.99
C ALA A 698 -0.74 -25.16 6.53
N LEU A 699 0.32 -24.36 6.49
CA LEU A 699 1.52 -24.62 7.31
C LEU A 699 1.48 -23.65 8.49
N GLU A 700 1.57 -24.18 9.70
CA GLU A 700 1.40 -23.44 10.95
C GLU A 700 2.59 -23.68 11.89
N GLY A 701 2.75 -22.83 12.91
CA GLY A 701 3.79 -22.96 13.93
C GLY A 701 4.75 -21.77 13.95
N GLU A 702 5.72 -21.81 14.87
CA GLU A 702 6.65 -20.69 15.10
C GLU A 702 7.92 -20.76 14.24
N ALA A 703 8.24 -21.94 13.69
CA ALA A 703 9.49 -22.18 12.99
C ALA A 703 9.45 -21.87 11.49
N GLY A 704 10.63 -21.77 10.87
CA GLY A 704 10.82 -21.44 9.46
C GLY A 704 10.73 -22.64 8.51
N LEU A 705 10.41 -22.35 7.26
CA LEU A 705 10.39 -23.29 6.15
C LEU A 705 11.64 -23.09 5.30
N ILE A 706 12.42 -24.14 5.06
CA ILE A 706 13.51 -24.12 4.08
C ILE A 706 13.03 -24.86 2.81
N ILE A 707 13.13 -24.22 1.66
CA ILE A 707 12.82 -24.77 0.35
C ILE A 707 14.14 -25.07 -0.35
N ASP A 708 14.30 -26.30 -0.82
CA ASP A 708 15.52 -26.76 -1.48
C ASP A 708 15.22 -27.76 -2.60
N GLY A 709 16.26 -28.24 -3.27
CA GLY A 709 16.18 -29.15 -4.41
C GLY A 709 16.24 -28.40 -5.73
N LYS A 710 15.69 -29.01 -6.78
CA LYS A 710 15.73 -28.47 -8.15
C LYS A 710 14.33 -28.13 -8.68
N GLY A 711 13.27 -28.65 -8.06
CA GLY A 711 11.89 -28.48 -8.50
C GLY A 711 11.24 -27.20 -7.99
N THR A 712 9.92 -27.12 -8.17
CA THR A 712 9.10 -25.95 -7.82
C THR A 712 8.12 -26.26 -6.71
N LEU A 713 8.11 -25.46 -5.64
CA LEU A 713 7.02 -25.40 -4.66
C LEU A 713 6.04 -24.30 -5.07
N SER A 714 4.75 -24.61 -5.10
CA SER A 714 3.72 -23.66 -5.55
C SER A 714 2.52 -23.58 -4.61
N PRO A 715 2.55 -22.67 -3.61
CA PRO A 715 1.41 -22.40 -2.74
C PRO A 715 0.19 -21.90 -3.53
N THR A 716 -1.01 -22.33 -3.15
CA THR A 716 -2.26 -21.97 -3.88
C THR A 716 -3.28 -21.19 -3.07
N ASN A 717 -3.01 -20.88 -1.79
CA ASN A 717 -3.79 -19.92 -1.00
C ASN A 717 -2.94 -19.32 0.14
N LYS A 718 -3.44 -18.24 0.75
CA LYS A 718 -2.75 -17.53 1.85
C LYS A 718 -2.54 -18.37 3.11
N LYS A 719 -3.35 -19.42 3.35
CA LYS A 719 -3.23 -20.27 4.55
C LYS A 719 -1.93 -21.07 4.57
N PHE A 720 -1.31 -21.31 3.41
CA PHE A 720 0.02 -21.93 3.33
C PHE A 720 1.05 -21.19 4.20
N PHE A 721 0.91 -19.87 4.36
CA PHE A 721 1.84 -19.02 5.10
C PHE A 721 1.33 -18.71 6.52
N SER A 722 0.80 -19.70 7.24
CA SER A 722 0.25 -19.48 8.60
C SER A 722 1.28 -19.70 9.73
N TYR A 723 2.55 -19.91 9.40
CA TYR A 723 3.67 -20.02 10.34
C TYR A 723 4.40 -18.68 10.51
N ALA A 724 5.04 -18.45 11.65
CA ALA A 724 5.69 -17.19 12.01
C ALA A 724 7.15 -17.07 11.51
N GLY A 725 7.86 -18.19 11.43
CA GLY A 725 9.26 -18.22 11.00
C GLY A 725 9.49 -17.78 9.54
N PRO A 726 10.75 -17.63 9.11
CA PRO A 726 11.07 -17.18 7.76
C PRO A 726 10.75 -18.27 6.72
N THR A 727 10.44 -17.83 5.48
CA THR A 727 10.49 -18.69 4.29
C THR A 727 11.87 -18.57 3.65
N ILE A 728 12.70 -19.62 3.69
CA ILE A 728 14.06 -19.62 3.16
C ILE A 728 14.10 -20.39 1.85
N VAL A 729 14.45 -19.76 0.74
CA VAL A 729 14.61 -20.41 -0.56
C VAL A 729 16.10 -20.65 -0.82
N ARG A 730 16.59 -21.84 -0.46
CA ARG A 730 18.00 -22.25 -0.62
C ARG A 730 18.27 -22.84 -2.00
N GLY A 731 17.28 -23.51 -2.58
CA GLY A 731 17.36 -24.12 -3.91
C GLY A 731 15.98 -24.24 -4.55
N GLY A 732 15.95 -24.58 -5.84
CA GLY A 732 14.71 -24.74 -6.60
C GLY A 732 13.95 -23.41 -6.77
N ILE A 733 12.63 -23.51 -6.90
CA ILE A 733 11.75 -22.37 -7.17
C ILE A 733 10.60 -22.33 -6.16
N LEU A 734 10.41 -21.19 -5.48
CA LEU A 734 9.14 -20.85 -4.84
C LEU A 734 8.29 -20.03 -5.82
N LYS A 735 7.14 -20.55 -6.25
CA LYS A 735 6.27 -19.92 -7.23
C LYS A 735 4.87 -19.61 -6.70
N LEU A 736 4.53 -18.33 -6.59
CA LEU A 736 3.19 -17.87 -6.22
C LEU A 736 2.28 -17.78 -7.47
N ASN A 737 1.26 -18.62 -7.56
CA ASN A 737 0.31 -18.64 -8.68
C ASN A 737 -0.86 -17.68 -8.43
N GLY A 738 -0.85 -16.52 -9.11
CA GLY A 738 -1.95 -15.56 -9.19
C GLY A 738 -2.15 -14.71 -7.94
N VAL A 739 -1.74 -13.44 -7.99
CA VAL A 739 -1.91 -12.52 -6.85
C VAL A 739 -3.39 -12.26 -6.57
N SER A 740 -4.24 -12.11 -7.59
CA SER A 740 -5.69 -11.93 -7.44
C SER A 740 -6.43 -13.15 -6.90
N THR A 741 -5.92 -14.36 -7.16
CA THR A 741 -6.48 -15.61 -6.64
C THR A 741 -6.05 -15.90 -5.20
N LEU A 742 -4.91 -15.35 -4.79
CA LEU A 742 -4.37 -15.49 -3.44
C LEU A 742 -4.79 -14.35 -2.50
N TRP A 743 -5.01 -13.14 -3.04
CA TRP A 743 -5.35 -11.92 -2.31
C TRP A 743 -6.38 -11.08 -3.09
N SER A 744 -7.45 -10.65 -2.41
CA SER A 744 -8.57 -9.87 -2.98
C SER A 744 -8.16 -8.50 -3.55
N ASP A 745 -7.06 -7.91 -3.06
CA ASP A 745 -6.74 -6.49 -3.29
C ASP A 745 -5.46 -6.26 -4.11
N LYS A 746 -4.95 -7.31 -4.77
CA LYS A 746 -3.64 -7.30 -5.44
C LYS A 746 -2.44 -6.97 -4.50
N LEU A 747 -2.69 -6.90 -3.19
CA LEU A 747 -1.66 -6.80 -2.15
C LEU A 747 -1.17 -8.21 -1.82
N CYS A 748 0.06 -8.50 -2.22
CA CYS A 748 0.73 -9.76 -1.95
C CYS A 748 1.50 -9.66 -0.63
N THR A 749 1.05 -10.42 0.37
CA THR A 749 1.75 -10.63 1.66
C THR A 749 2.11 -12.10 1.82
N LEU A 750 3.16 -12.42 2.58
CA LEU A 750 3.48 -13.81 2.93
C LEU A 750 2.81 -14.22 4.25
N GLY A 751 1.50 -13.99 4.37
CA GLY A 751 0.71 -14.39 5.54
C GLY A 751 1.32 -13.95 6.87
N LYS A 752 1.55 -14.90 7.78
CA LYS A 752 2.20 -14.69 9.09
C LYS A 752 3.72 -14.82 9.05
N THR A 753 4.32 -15.19 7.91
CA THR A 753 5.78 -15.41 7.87
C THR A 753 6.51 -14.10 8.10
N SER A 754 7.57 -14.15 8.90
CA SER A 754 8.35 -12.96 9.25
C SER A 754 9.06 -12.31 8.05
N LYS A 755 9.55 -13.11 7.09
CA LYS A 755 10.27 -12.63 5.89
C LYS A 755 10.50 -13.74 4.86
N LEU A 756 10.82 -13.34 3.64
CA LEU A 756 11.41 -14.17 2.60
C LEU A 756 12.94 -14.07 2.64
N VAL A 757 13.64 -15.19 2.76
CA VAL A 757 15.11 -15.24 2.68
C VAL A 757 15.50 -15.95 1.38
N LEU A 758 16.19 -15.25 0.50
CA LEU A 758 16.73 -15.79 -0.75
C LEU A 758 18.17 -16.21 -0.51
N ALA A 759 18.42 -17.53 -0.50
CA ALA A 759 19.66 -18.15 -0.07
C ALA A 759 20.25 -19.12 -1.11
N GLY A 760 20.04 -18.85 -2.40
CA GLY A 760 20.57 -19.64 -3.52
C GLY A 760 19.50 -20.09 -4.52
N GLY A 761 18.23 -20.07 -4.13
CA GLY A 761 17.12 -20.45 -4.99
C GLY A 761 16.45 -19.29 -5.71
N GLU A 762 15.27 -19.56 -6.24
CA GLU A 762 14.53 -18.63 -7.06
C GLU A 762 13.12 -18.37 -6.52
N PHE A 763 12.72 -17.09 -6.48
CA PHE A 763 11.35 -16.68 -6.19
C PHE A 763 10.66 -16.16 -7.45
N ARG A 764 9.47 -16.68 -7.75
CA ARG A 764 8.67 -16.26 -8.90
C ARG A 764 7.21 -16.00 -8.54
N THR A 765 6.60 -15.10 -9.30
CA THR A 765 5.15 -14.86 -9.30
C THR A 765 4.60 -15.10 -10.72
N GLN A 766 3.35 -15.53 -10.86
CA GLN A 766 2.78 -15.98 -12.14
C GLN A 766 2.55 -14.85 -13.17
N ASP A 767 2.66 -15.21 -14.45
CA ASP A 767 2.30 -14.43 -15.65
C ASP A 767 0.78 -14.30 -15.89
N SER A 768 -0.02 -13.85 -14.90
CA SER A 768 -1.46 -13.60 -15.11
C SER A 768 -1.72 -12.27 -15.83
N ASN A 769 -2.97 -11.99 -16.22
CA ASN A 769 -3.36 -10.68 -16.78
C ASN A 769 -3.53 -9.58 -15.72
N ASP A 770 -3.10 -9.83 -14.47
CA ASP A 770 -3.29 -8.94 -13.34
C ASP A 770 -2.29 -7.79 -13.37
N THR A 771 -2.80 -6.60 -13.70
CA THR A 771 -1.98 -5.38 -13.70
C THR A 771 -1.88 -4.79 -12.28
N TYR A 772 -0.69 -4.32 -11.87
CA TYR A 772 -0.46 -3.53 -10.64
C TYR A 772 -0.58 -4.27 -9.31
N ALA A 773 0.03 -5.46 -9.20
CA ALA A 773 0.26 -6.09 -7.89
C ALA A 773 1.19 -5.25 -7.00
N THR A 774 0.95 -5.27 -5.70
CA THR A 774 1.82 -4.64 -4.68
C THR A 774 2.41 -5.74 -3.80
N TYR A 775 3.73 -5.86 -3.73
CA TYR A 775 4.44 -6.83 -2.90
C TYR A 775 4.95 -6.19 -1.62
N ASP A 776 4.45 -6.64 -0.47
CA ASP A 776 4.68 -6.01 0.83
C ASP A 776 5.02 -7.05 1.90
N PHE A 777 6.28 -7.48 1.90
CA PHE A 777 6.87 -8.37 2.90
C PHE A 777 8.39 -8.18 2.92
N PRO A 778 9.09 -8.33 4.05
CA PRO A 778 10.54 -8.19 4.07
C PRO A 778 11.23 -9.27 3.24
N ILE A 779 12.27 -8.90 2.49
CA ILE A 779 13.13 -9.81 1.73
C ILE A 779 14.58 -9.66 2.21
N GLU A 780 15.24 -10.78 2.45
CA GLU A 780 16.65 -10.84 2.81
C GLU A 780 17.41 -11.67 1.78
N SER A 781 18.51 -11.12 1.25
CA SER A 781 19.45 -11.86 0.41
C SER A 781 20.60 -12.38 1.27
N ALA A 782 20.67 -13.69 1.45
CA ALA A 782 21.66 -14.33 2.33
C ALA A 782 23.08 -14.16 1.78
N SER A 783 24.04 -13.91 2.68
CA SER A 783 25.46 -13.72 2.34
C SER A 783 26.04 -14.90 1.55
N ASP A 784 26.97 -14.61 0.64
CA ASP A 784 27.69 -15.62 -0.16
C ASP A 784 26.78 -16.51 -1.04
N THR A 785 25.57 -16.04 -1.36
CA THR A 785 24.63 -16.74 -2.23
C THR A 785 24.32 -15.96 -3.51
N TYR A 786 23.85 -16.68 -4.53
CA TYR A 786 23.29 -16.13 -5.75
C TYR A 786 21.84 -16.56 -5.86
N SER A 787 20.90 -15.62 -5.79
CA SER A 787 19.47 -15.90 -5.86
C SER A 787 18.82 -15.16 -7.02
N LYS A 788 17.73 -15.71 -7.53
CA LYS A 788 16.92 -15.07 -8.59
C LYS A 788 15.57 -14.64 -8.06
N VAL A 789 15.09 -13.50 -8.53
CA VAL A 789 13.75 -13.01 -8.22
C VAL A 789 13.06 -12.51 -9.47
N TYR A 790 11.81 -12.92 -9.62
CA TYR A 790 10.93 -12.54 -10.73
C TYR A 790 9.57 -12.12 -10.18
N PHE A 791 9.30 -10.83 -10.27
CA PHE A 791 7.98 -10.27 -10.00
C PHE A 791 7.20 -10.11 -11.30
N HIS A 792 5.88 -10.25 -11.23
CA HIS A 792 5.01 -10.03 -12.38
C HIS A 792 5.10 -8.56 -12.86
N ARG A 793 4.84 -8.34 -14.16
CA ARG A 793 4.96 -7.02 -14.83
C ARG A 793 4.12 -5.92 -14.16
N ASN A 794 4.56 -4.67 -14.32
CA ASN A 794 3.84 -3.47 -13.88
C ASN A 794 3.42 -3.57 -12.40
N CYS A 795 4.36 -3.87 -11.51
CA CYS A 795 4.09 -4.06 -10.09
C CYS A 795 4.76 -3.00 -9.21
N SER A 796 4.29 -2.87 -7.97
CA SER A 796 4.94 -2.10 -6.92
C SER A 796 5.62 -3.03 -5.91
N ILE A 797 6.88 -2.76 -5.61
CA ILE A 797 7.70 -3.46 -4.64
C ILE A 797 7.81 -2.56 -3.41
N LYS A 798 6.93 -2.73 -2.43
CA LYS A 798 6.98 -2.05 -1.12
C LYS A 798 7.88 -2.77 -0.12
N SER A 799 8.24 -4.00 -0.46
CA SER A 799 9.09 -4.89 0.34
C SER A 799 10.43 -4.22 0.68
N ASN A 800 10.76 -4.20 1.98
CA ASN A 800 12.09 -3.80 2.46
C ASN A 800 13.10 -4.89 2.09
N ILE A 801 14.27 -4.51 1.57
CA ILE A 801 15.33 -5.43 1.17
C ILE A 801 16.55 -5.28 2.08
N SER A 802 17.12 -6.40 2.48
CA SER A 802 18.30 -6.46 3.34
C SER A 802 19.26 -7.60 2.97
N GLY A 803 20.43 -7.64 3.61
CA GLY A 803 21.42 -8.71 3.45
C GLY A 803 22.57 -8.35 2.52
N SER A 804 23.40 -9.34 2.16
CA SER A 804 24.67 -9.11 1.44
C SER A 804 24.93 -10.08 0.28
N GLY A 805 23.96 -10.94 -0.06
CA GLY A 805 24.07 -11.85 -1.21
C GLY A 805 24.00 -11.15 -2.57
N THR A 806 24.11 -11.96 -3.63
CA THR A 806 23.81 -11.53 -5.00
C THR A 806 22.36 -11.85 -5.32
N LEU A 807 21.61 -10.82 -5.72
CA LEU A 807 20.21 -10.92 -6.13
C LEU A 807 20.09 -10.55 -7.61
N GLU A 808 19.84 -11.52 -8.48
CA GLU A 808 19.46 -11.28 -9.87
C GLU A 808 17.97 -11.03 -9.96
N TRP A 809 17.62 -9.80 -10.29
CA TRP A 809 16.27 -9.29 -10.43
C TRP A 809 15.88 -9.27 -11.90
N GLU A 810 15.01 -10.20 -12.29
CA GLU A 810 14.53 -10.35 -13.66
C GLU A 810 13.36 -9.38 -13.91
N ILE A 811 13.66 -8.25 -14.56
CA ILE A 811 12.69 -7.17 -14.80
C ILE A 811 12.05 -7.39 -16.17
N ASN A 812 10.79 -7.82 -16.17
CA ASN A 812 10.04 -8.12 -17.40
C ASN A 812 9.05 -7.01 -17.76
N TRP A 813 9.02 -6.62 -19.03
CA TRP A 813 8.12 -5.59 -19.55
C TRP A 813 8.26 -4.23 -18.82
N VAL A 814 7.43 -3.24 -19.18
CA VAL A 814 7.85 -1.83 -19.13
C VAL A 814 8.27 -1.33 -17.74
N ARG A 815 7.65 -1.73 -16.61
CA ARG A 815 7.86 -1.02 -15.31
C ARG A 815 7.79 -1.90 -14.06
N GLU A 816 8.70 -1.66 -13.12
CA GLU A 816 8.60 -2.08 -11.72
C GLU A 816 8.88 -0.88 -10.80
N TYR A 817 7.97 -0.61 -9.86
CA TYR A 817 8.06 0.53 -8.95
C TYR A 817 8.68 0.10 -7.62
N ILE A 818 9.92 0.51 -7.36
CA ILE A 818 10.58 0.28 -6.09
C ILE A 818 10.13 1.37 -5.10
N THR A 819 9.50 0.92 -4.02
CA THR A 819 8.87 1.75 -2.97
C THR A 819 9.25 1.33 -1.55
N GLY A 820 9.92 0.19 -1.34
CA GLY A 820 10.42 -0.27 -0.04
C GLY A 820 11.83 0.24 0.27
N ASP A 821 12.30 0.09 1.52
CA ASP A 821 13.62 0.54 1.96
C ASP A 821 14.73 -0.48 1.59
N TRP A 822 15.81 0.00 0.98
CA TRP A 822 16.97 -0.81 0.54
C TRP A 822 18.27 -0.45 1.24
N ARG A 823 18.26 0.47 2.22
CA ARG A 823 19.48 0.92 2.91
C ARG A 823 20.20 -0.19 3.67
N ASN A 824 19.52 -1.28 4.00
CA ASN A 824 20.10 -2.44 4.69
C ASN A 824 20.56 -3.55 3.74
N PHE A 825 20.53 -3.32 2.43
CA PHE A 825 21.10 -4.20 1.44
C PHE A 825 22.52 -3.74 1.07
N TYR A 826 23.51 -4.59 1.35
CA TYR A 826 24.94 -4.35 1.12
C TYR A 826 25.51 -5.28 0.05
N GLY A 827 24.66 -6.10 -0.57
CA GLY A 827 25.04 -7.11 -1.54
C GLY A 827 25.16 -6.57 -2.96
N THR A 828 25.03 -7.48 -3.93
CA THR A 828 24.99 -7.12 -5.36
C THR A 828 23.57 -7.28 -5.90
N LEU A 829 23.00 -6.21 -6.45
CA LEU A 829 21.78 -6.26 -7.26
C LEU A 829 22.18 -6.42 -8.73
N ILE A 830 21.84 -7.54 -9.36
CA ILE A 830 21.90 -7.67 -10.82
C ILE A 830 20.53 -7.34 -11.38
N ALA A 831 20.34 -6.12 -11.89
CA ALA A 831 19.10 -5.73 -12.56
C ALA A 831 19.13 -6.22 -14.01
N ASN A 832 18.42 -7.31 -14.29
CA ASN A 832 18.43 -7.98 -15.59
C ASN A 832 17.15 -7.65 -16.38
N GLY A 833 17.27 -6.76 -17.36
CA GLY A 833 16.17 -6.35 -18.22
C GLY A 833 15.89 -7.36 -19.33
N LEU A 834 14.75 -8.05 -19.24
CA LEU A 834 14.33 -9.09 -20.20
C LEU A 834 13.43 -8.56 -21.32
N GLY A 835 12.97 -7.31 -21.24
CA GLY A 835 11.99 -6.73 -22.17
C GLY A 835 12.57 -6.40 -23.55
N SER A 836 11.81 -6.70 -24.60
CA SER A 836 12.14 -6.34 -26.00
C SER A 836 11.68 -4.94 -26.41
N SER A 837 11.23 -4.10 -25.47
CA SER A 837 10.67 -2.78 -25.78
C SER A 837 11.77 -1.75 -26.09
N ASN A 838 11.45 -0.77 -26.95
CA ASN A 838 12.38 0.33 -27.28
C ASN A 838 12.73 1.23 -26.07
N ASN A 839 11.96 1.15 -24.97
CA ASN A 839 12.19 1.92 -23.75
C ASN A 839 12.97 1.14 -22.67
N GLY A 840 13.30 -0.12 -22.96
CA GLY A 840 13.87 -1.07 -21.99
C GLY A 840 12.87 -1.57 -20.95
N SER A 841 13.31 -2.52 -20.14
CA SER A 841 12.74 -2.84 -18.83
C SER A 841 13.12 -1.73 -17.84
N GLN A 842 12.16 -1.18 -17.08
CA GLN A 842 12.42 -0.02 -16.23
C GLN A 842 12.37 -0.40 -14.75
N LEU A 843 13.50 -0.25 -14.05
CA LEU A 843 13.58 -0.26 -12.60
C LEU A 843 13.33 1.16 -12.10
N MET A 844 12.12 1.43 -11.61
CA MET A 844 11.70 2.77 -11.23
C MET A 844 11.88 3.01 -9.74
N LEU A 845 12.73 3.97 -9.37
CA LEU A 845 12.93 4.34 -7.97
C LEU A 845 11.98 5.47 -7.57
N TYR A 846 11.41 5.43 -6.37
CA TYR A 846 10.47 6.43 -5.85
C TYR A 846 11.05 7.17 -4.64
N ASN A 847 10.85 8.48 -4.53
CA ASN A 847 11.27 9.28 -3.37
C ASN A 847 10.08 9.70 -2.49
N ASN A 848 9.53 8.77 -1.69
CA ASN A 848 8.48 9.11 -0.72
C ASN A 848 8.89 8.97 0.76
N SER A 849 9.98 8.25 1.08
CA SER A 849 10.51 8.18 2.47
C SER A 849 11.97 7.71 2.59
N TYR A 850 12.61 7.22 1.52
CA TYR A 850 13.95 6.63 1.53
C TYR A 850 14.64 6.97 0.18
N GLN A 851 15.96 7.16 0.21
CA GLN A 851 16.69 7.88 -0.85
C GLN A 851 17.41 6.93 -1.84
N GLY A 852 16.75 5.88 -2.33
CA GLY A 852 17.33 4.94 -3.29
C GLY A 852 18.03 3.73 -2.65
N MET A 853 19.17 3.32 -3.21
CA MET A 853 19.92 2.12 -2.86
C MET A 853 21.41 2.46 -2.62
N PRO A 854 21.77 3.12 -1.50
CA PRO A 854 23.09 3.75 -1.33
C PRO A 854 24.22 2.77 -1.00
N ASN A 855 23.93 1.57 -0.51
CA ASN A 855 24.93 0.71 0.16
C ASN A 855 25.28 -0.56 -0.62
N ASN A 856 24.59 -0.88 -1.71
CA ASN A 856 24.80 -2.08 -2.53
C ASN A 856 25.56 -1.76 -3.83
N SER A 857 26.20 -2.77 -4.40
CA SER A 857 26.64 -2.72 -5.80
C SER A 857 25.49 -3.08 -6.73
N ILE A 858 25.37 -2.38 -7.84
CA ILE A 858 24.33 -2.58 -8.85
C ILE A 858 25.00 -2.91 -10.18
N TYR A 859 24.62 -4.03 -10.78
CA TYR A 859 25.03 -4.43 -12.12
C TYR A 859 23.83 -4.43 -13.07
N LEU A 860 23.87 -3.56 -14.08
CA LEU A 860 22.83 -3.52 -15.10
C LEU A 860 23.14 -4.48 -16.25
N LYS A 861 22.17 -5.33 -16.61
CA LYS A 861 22.28 -6.32 -17.68
C LYS A 861 21.05 -6.31 -18.58
N GLY A 862 21.24 -6.75 -19.83
CA GLY A 862 20.16 -6.81 -20.82
C GLY A 862 19.74 -5.41 -21.27
N ASN A 863 18.44 -5.19 -21.43
CA ASN A 863 17.89 -3.90 -21.86
C ASN A 863 17.20 -3.20 -20.69
N VAL A 864 17.95 -2.93 -19.60
CA VAL A 864 17.41 -2.31 -18.39
C VAL A 864 17.75 -0.83 -18.29
N ARG A 865 16.84 -0.06 -17.69
CA ARG A 865 16.99 1.34 -17.33
C ARG A 865 16.69 1.55 -15.85
N ILE A 866 17.60 2.17 -15.12
CA ILE A 866 17.27 2.82 -13.83
C ILE A 866 16.73 4.21 -14.12
N ILE A 867 15.56 4.52 -13.57
CA ILE A 867 14.89 5.80 -13.77
C ILE A 867 14.13 6.23 -12.51
N TYR A 868 14.03 7.53 -12.27
CA TYR A 868 13.25 8.06 -11.16
C TYR A 868 11.77 8.18 -11.51
N TRP A 869 10.86 7.75 -10.63
CA TRP A 869 9.43 8.00 -10.76
C TRP A 869 9.00 9.24 -9.97
N GLY A 870 9.20 10.41 -10.57
CA GLY A 870 8.74 11.70 -10.07
C GLY A 870 9.25 12.82 -10.97
N THR A 871 8.82 14.06 -10.77
CA THR A 871 9.28 15.16 -11.63
C THR A 871 10.71 15.55 -11.31
N ASN A 872 10.98 16.03 -10.09
CA ASN A 872 12.32 16.37 -9.63
C ASN A 872 12.74 15.41 -8.52
N GLY A 873 14.01 15.04 -8.48
CA GLY A 873 14.49 14.06 -7.51
C GLY A 873 15.99 14.11 -7.28
N GLU A 874 16.37 13.55 -6.14
CA GLU A 874 17.75 13.29 -5.73
C GLU A 874 17.78 11.90 -5.13
N LEU A 875 18.58 11.00 -5.70
CA LEU A 875 18.61 9.58 -5.34
C LEU A 875 20.04 9.05 -5.31
N TYR A 876 20.26 8.07 -4.44
CA TYR A 876 21.58 7.51 -4.16
C TYR A 876 21.65 6.08 -4.67
N LEU A 877 22.74 5.77 -5.36
CA LEU A 877 23.14 4.45 -5.80
C LEU A 877 24.50 4.15 -5.17
N GLY A 878 24.68 2.94 -4.65
CA GLY A 878 25.96 2.50 -4.12
C GLY A 878 27.00 2.34 -5.24
N GLY A 879 27.30 1.11 -5.63
CA GLY A 879 28.10 0.85 -6.83
C GLY A 879 27.24 0.80 -8.09
N LEU A 880 27.71 1.30 -9.24
CA LEU A 880 26.99 1.17 -10.52
C LEU A 880 27.89 0.69 -11.65
N SER A 881 27.72 -0.58 -12.01
CA SER A 881 28.27 -1.22 -13.20
C SER A 881 27.16 -1.59 -14.19
N GLY A 882 27.53 -1.92 -15.42
CA GLY A 882 26.57 -2.45 -16.37
C GLY A 882 27.07 -2.62 -17.80
N ASP A 883 26.35 -3.46 -18.54
CA ASP A 883 26.64 -3.79 -19.93
C ASP A 883 26.29 -2.65 -20.90
N ALA A 884 26.87 -2.72 -22.10
CA ALA A 884 26.42 -1.88 -23.21
C ALA A 884 24.94 -2.20 -23.53
N GLY A 885 24.13 -1.15 -23.77
CA GLY A 885 22.68 -1.30 -23.96
C GLY A 885 21.83 -1.07 -22.70
N THR A 886 22.46 -0.74 -21.57
CA THR A 886 21.78 -0.36 -20.33
C THR A 886 21.84 1.15 -20.08
N TYR A 887 20.95 1.66 -19.22
CA TYR A 887 20.75 3.11 -19.06
C TYR A 887 20.61 3.55 -17.58
N LEU A 888 21.19 4.71 -17.27
CA LEU A 888 20.85 5.53 -16.10
C LEU A 888 20.20 6.83 -16.60
N SER A 889 19.00 7.12 -16.14
CA SER A 889 18.16 8.17 -16.75
C SER A 889 17.55 9.12 -15.75
N GLY A 890 17.01 10.23 -16.26
CA GLY A 890 16.35 11.25 -15.47
C GLY A 890 15.01 10.79 -14.88
N SER A 891 13.90 11.29 -15.43
CA SER A 891 12.57 11.10 -14.86
C SER A 891 11.64 10.25 -15.73
N SER A 892 10.88 9.34 -15.16
CA SER A 892 9.85 8.60 -15.88
C SER A 892 8.61 9.45 -16.21
N LYS A 893 8.46 10.63 -15.60
CA LYS A 893 7.32 11.53 -15.87
C LYS A 893 7.54 12.27 -17.18
N ASN A 894 6.51 12.28 -18.04
CA ASN A 894 6.49 13.04 -19.29
C ASN A 894 6.30 14.54 -19.02
N THR A 895 7.22 15.14 -18.27
CA THR A 895 7.21 16.54 -17.85
C THR A 895 8.50 17.19 -18.33
N ALA A 896 8.36 18.21 -19.17
CA ALA A 896 9.51 18.97 -19.67
C ALA A 896 10.22 19.71 -18.52
N GLY A 897 11.54 19.85 -18.64
CA GLY A 897 12.33 20.64 -17.69
C GLY A 897 12.51 19.99 -16.31
N HIS A 898 12.32 18.68 -16.19
CA HIS A 898 12.60 17.95 -14.96
C HIS A 898 14.09 18.02 -14.58
N VAL A 899 14.40 17.94 -13.29
CA VAL A 899 15.77 17.92 -12.77
C VAL A 899 15.98 16.70 -11.89
N MET A 900 16.95 15.88 -12.25
CA MET A 900 17.27 14.65 -11.56
C MET A 900 18.74 14.61 -11.18
N THR A 901 19.07 14.42 -9.91
CA THR A 901 20.46 14.31 -9.42
C THR A 901 20.73 12.90 -8.90
N TRP A 902 21.64 12.17 -9.56
CA TRP A 902 22.10 10.86 -9.11
C TRP A 902 23.39 10.98 -8.32
N HIS A 903 23.37 10.49 -7.08
CA HIS A 903 24.58 10.19 -6.31
C HIS A 903 25.00 8.75 -6.61
N VAL A 904 26.26 8.55 -6.96
CA VAL A 904 26.82 7.24 -7.29
C VAL A 904 28.14 7.07 -6.54
N GLY A 905 28.28 5.95 -5.86
CA GLY A 905 29.54 5.52 -5.22
C GLY A 905 29.43 5.24 -3.71
N GLY A 906 28.24 5.29 -3.11
CA GLY A 906 28.03 5.10 -1.68
C GLY A 906 28.51 3.75 -1.12
N ALA A 907 28.60 2.72 -1.97
CA ALA A 907 29.12 1.40 -1.60
C ALA A 907 30.67 1.34 -1.50
N ASN A 908 31.37 2.41 -1.92
CA ASN A 908 32.84 2.48 -1.94
C ASN A 908 33.52 1.38 -2.77
N THR A 909 32.83 0.88 -3.79
CA THR A 909 33.33 -0.14 -4.71
C THR A 909 33.85 0.44 -6.01
N ASP A 910 34.66 -0.35 -6.69
CA ASP A 910 35.28 -0.05 -7.96
C ASP A 910 34.43 -0.56 -9.13
N GLU A 911 33.83 0.34 -9.90
CA GLU A 911 32.72 0.01 -10.80
C GLU A 911 33.03 0.42 -12.25
N THR A 912 32.52 -0.33 -13.23
CA THR A 912 32.63 -0.02 -14.67
C THR A 912 31.25 -0.02 -15.33
N PHE A 913 30.80 1.17 -15.73
CA PHE A 913 29.55 1.35 -16.45
C PHE A 913 29.79 1.53 -17.95
N ARG A 914 29.33 0.54 -18.73
CA ARG A 914 29.41 0.52 -20.20
C ARG A 914 28.12 1.02 -20.86
N GLY A 915 27.09 1.28 -20.06
CA GLY A 915 25.81 1.81 -20.50
C GLY A 915 25.86 3.31 -20.84
N ILE A 916 24.67 3.91 -20.95
CA ILE A 916 24.48 5.31 -21.32
C ILE A 916 23.79 6.06 -20.18
N ILE A 917 24.38 7.18 -19.75
CA ILE A 917 23.69 8.15 -18.90
C ILE A 917 23.02 9.19 -19.81
N ASP A 918 21.70 9.36 -19.68
CA ASP A 918 20.89 10.27 -20.52
C ASP A 918 19.94 11.18 -19.71
N ASN A 919 19.33 12.16 -20.39
CA ASN A 919 18.30 13.04 -19.82
C ASN A 919 16.87 12.50 -20.05
N CYS A 920 16.75 11.28 -20.55
CA CYS A 920 15.54 10.79 -21.18
C CYS A 920 14.43 10.66 -20.15
N ALA A 921 13.23 11.09 -20.54
CA ALA A 921 12.02 10.69 -19.83
C ALA A 921 11.50 9.32 -20.30
N SER A 922 10.59 8.64 -19.60
CA SER A 922 10.16 7.26 -19.98
C SER A 922 9.54 7.09 -21.39
N SER A 923 9.41 8.17 -22.16
CA SER A 923 9.06 8.17 -23.57
C SER A 923 10.25 8.56 -24.46
N THR A 924 10.47 7.86 -25.58
CA THR A 924 11.45 8.18 -26.64
C THR A 924 11.32 9.56 -27.28
N ALA A 925 10.37 10.39 -26.84
CA ALA A 925 10.20 11.75 -27.33
C ALA A 925 11.12 12.69 -26.54
N SER A 926 12.22 13.11 -27.17
CA SER A 926 13.20 14.06 -26.63
C SER A 926 12.62 15.40 -26.15
N LYS A 927 11.37 15.72 -26.49
CA LYS A 927 10.66 16.92 -26.03
C LYS A 927 10.40 16.95 -24.52
N TYR A 928 10.48 15.80 -23.83
CA TYR A 928 10.33 15.72 -22.38
C TYR A 928 11.66 15.52 -21.64
N ASP A 929 12.78 15.53 -22.36
CA ASP A 929 14.10 15.43 -21.75
C ASP A 929 14.32 16.61 -20.80
N GLY A 930 14.91 16.30 -19.65
CA GLY A 930 15.20 17.26 -18.60
C GLY A 930 16.69 17.46 -18.44
N THR A 931 17.09 17.66 -17.20
CA THR A 931 18.49 17.78 -16.79
C THR A 931 18.82 16.68 -15.81
N THR A 932 19.74 15.80 -16.20
CA THR A 932 20.32 14.80 -15.29
C THR A 932 21.68 15.29 -14.79
N ASN A 933 21.79 15.53 -13.49
CA ASN A 933 23.04 15.83 -12.78
C ASN A 933 23.63 14.55 -12.18
N ILE A 934 24.96 14.52 -12.07
CA ILE A 934 25.70 13.41 -11.49
C ILE A 934 26.54 13.93 -10.32
N ILE A 935 26.52 13.21 -9.21
CA ILE A 935 27.44 13.38 -8.09
C ILE A 935 28.14 12.04 -7.90
N LYS A 936 29.44 11.99 -8.17
CA LYS A 936 30.30 10.85 -7.84
C LYS A 936 30.85 11.06 -6.44
N GLU A 937 30.60 10.10 -5.56
CA GLU A 937 31.02 10.10 -4.16
C GLU A 937 31.65 8.76 -3.76
N GLY A 938 32.06 8.63 -2.50
CA GLY A 938 32.74 7.43 -1.99
C GLY A 938 34.18 7.26 -2.50
N THR A 939 34.92 6.32 -1.91
CA THR A 939 36.37 6.17 -2.13
C THR A 939 36.73 5.39 -3.39
N GLY A 940 35.85 4.50 -3.87
CA GLY A 940 36.09 3.69 -5.06
C GLY A 940 36.10 4.50 -6.36
N TYR A 941 36.56 3.87 -7.45
CA TYR A 941 36.48 4.47 -8.78
C TYR A 941 35.15 4.17 -9.48
N TRP A 942 34.72 5.06 -10.36
CA TRP A 942 33.64 4.81 -11.31
C TRP A 942 34.10 5.07 -12.73
N ARG A 943 34.17 4.01 -13.53
CA ARG A 943 34.67 4.04 -14.90
C ARG A 943 33.55 4.06 -15.91
N LEU A 944 33.45 5.16 -16.66
CA LEU A 944 32.48 5.36 -17.73
C LEU A 944 33.12 5.05 -19.08
N THR A 945 32.68 3.97 -19.74
CA THR A 945 33.18 3.60 -21.08
C THR A 945 32.16 3.78 -22.20
N GLY A 946 30.89 4.05 -21.85
CA GLY A 946 29.82 4.29 -22.81
C GLY A 946 29.82 5.70 -23.42
N THR A 947 28.76 6.01 -24.17
CA THR A 947 28.52 7.35 -24.73
C THR A 947 27.42 8.04 -23.93
N ASN A 948 27.82 8.79 -22.91
CA ASN A 948 26.93 9.55 -22.03
C ASN A 948 26.53 10.88 -22.70
N ILE A 949 25.25 11.24 -22.57
CA ILE A 949 24.63 12.38 -23.27
C ILE A 949 23.80 13.30 -22.36
N TYR A 950 23.88 13.11 -21.04
CA TYR A 950 23.19 13.96 -20.07
C TYR A 950 23.72 15.41 -20.09
N SER A 951 22.88 16.39 -19.80
CA SER A 951 23.23 17.83 -19.92
C SER A 951 23.51 18.51 -18.60
N GLY A 952 23.17 17.88 -17.48
CA GLY A 952 23.39 18.44 -16.14
C GLY A 952 24.85 18.40 -15.71
N SER A 953 25.11 19.09 -14.59
CA SER A 953 26.44 19.17 -14.02
C SER A 953 26.92 17.83 -13.46
N THR A 954 28.24 17.62 -13.44
CA THR A 954 28.90 16.51 -12.77
C THR A 954 29.75 17.05 -11.62
N GLN A 955 29.50 16.58 -10.40
CA GLN A 955 30.38 16.85 -9.26
C GLN A 955 31.12 15.57 -8.89
N VAL A 956 32.46 15.62 -8.82
CA VAL A 956 33.28 14.53 -8.29
C VAL A 956 33.70 14.93 -6.89
N LYS A 957 33.02 14.37 -5.88
CA LYS A 957 33.19 14.68 -4.46
C LYS A 957 34.09 13.69 -3.71
N GLY A 958 34.33 12.51 -4.29
CA GLY A 958 35.22 11.50 -3.70
C GLY A 958 35.62 10.42 -4.70
N GLY A 959 36.78 9.82 -4.46
CA GLY A 959 37.33 8.75 -5.30
C GLY A 959 37.68 9.23 -6.71
N LYS A 960 37.68 8.32 -7.69
CA LYS A 960 38.07 8.59 -9.07
C LYS A 960 36.88 8.44 -10.03
N LEU A 961 36.55 9.48 -10.81
CA LEU A 961 35.68 9.36 -11.98
C LEU A 961 36.57 9.17 -13.22
N ILE A 962 36.52 7.98 -13.82
CA ILE A 962 37.36 7.61 -14.97
C ILE A 962 36.51 7.65 -16.23
N VAL A 963 36.77 8.59 -17.14
CA VAL A 963 36.07 8.71 -18.42
C VAL A 963 36.95 8.14 -19.52
N ASN A 964 36.69 6.89 -19.91
CA ASN A 964 37.34 6.23 -21.06
C ASN A 964 36.44 6.21 -22.31
N GLY A 965 35.15 6.49 -22.13
CA GLY A 965 34.18 6.63 -23.20
C GLY A 965 34.00 8.08 -23.66
N LYS A 966 32.78 8.43 -24.05
CA LYS A 966 32.41 9.78 -24.46
C LYS A 966 31.42 10.35 -23.47
N ASN A 967 31.78 11.43 -22.78
CA ASN A 967 30.85 12.24 -22.01
C ASN A 967 30.51 13.50 -22.81
N ASN A 968 29.50 13.39 -23.67
CA ASN A 968 29.10 14.42 -24.63
C ASN A 968 28.23 15.52 -24.01
N GLY A 969 27.86 15.35 -22.74
CA GLY A 969 27.15 16.36 -21.96
C GLY A 969 27.86 17.71 -21.94
N LYS A 970 27.09 18.79 -22.08
CA LYS A 970 27.61 20.16 -22.00
C LYS A 970 27.67 20.71 -20.56
N GLY A 971 27.10 19.99 -19.59
CA GLY A 971 27.12 20.39 -18.19
C GLY A 971 28.55 20.44 -17.64
N SER A 972 28.81 21.36 -16.72
CA SER A 972 30.14 21.52 -16.12
C SER A 972 30.55 20.30 -15.29
N VAL A 973 31.86 20.03 -15.24
CA VAL A 973 32.46 19.02 -14.36
C VAL A 973 33.27 19.74 -13.29
N ILE A 974 32.96 19.50 -12.02
CA ILE A 974 33.64 20.11 -10.87
C ILE A 974 34.25 19.00 -10.04
N VAL A 975 35.57 19.06 -9.84
CA VAL A 975 36.32 18.11 -9.00
C VAL A 975 36.64 18.81 -7.67
N HIS A 976 36.19 18.19 -6.57
CA HIS A 976 36.40 18.69 -5.22
C HIS A 976 37.66 18.07 -4.58
N SER A 977 38.01 18.53 -3.37
CA SER A 977 39.14 18.03 -2.60
C SER A 977 39.13 16.50 -2.48
N GLU A 978 40.30 15.87 -2.60
CA GLU A 978 40.50 14.40 -2.51
C GLU A 978 39.79 13.58 -3.61
N ALA A 979 39.23 14.25 -4.63
CA ALA A 979 38.59 13.59 -5.76
C ALA A 979 39.42 13.72 -7.02
N THR A 980 39.28 12.74 -7.93
CA THR A 980 40.04 12.72 -9.18
C THR A 980 39.12 12.55 -10.39
N LEU A 981 39.28 13.39 -11.41
CA LEU A 981 38.78 13.13 -12.77
C LEU A 981 39.90 12.55 -13.62
N ALA A 982 39.68 11.43 -14.29
CA ALA A 982 40.71 10.76 -15.07
C ALA A 982 40.18 10.10 -16.35
N GLY A 983 41.07 9.47 -17.11
CA GLY A 983 40.72 8.56 -18.20
C GLY A 983 41.38 8.92 -19.54
N THR A 984 40.95 8.23 -20.59
CA THR A 984 41.44 8.43 -21.97
C THR A 984 40.36 8.88 -22.95
N GLY A 985 39.19 9.22 -22.42
CA GLY A 985 37.97 9.51 -23.17
C GLY A 985 37.80 10.98 -23.46
N THR A 986 36.54 11.38 -23.66
CA THR A 986 36.16 12.79 -23.92
C THR A 986 35.23 13.32 -22.84
N VAL A 987 35.51 14.53 -22.34
CA VAL A 987 34.64 15.30 -21.45
C VAL A 987 34.30 16.62 -22.14
N THR A 988 33.04 16.82 -22.53
CA THR A 988 32.67 17.96 -23.39
C THR A 988 32.45 19.27 -22.62
N GLY A 989 31.87 19.20 -21.42
CA GLY A 989 31.62 20.35 -20.57
C GLY A 989 32.89 21.02 -20.04
N ALA A 990 32.74 22.25 -19.52
CA ALA A 990 33.84 22.95 -18.85
C ALA A 990 34.25 22.22 -17.58
N VAL A 991 35.56 22.05 -17.36
CA VAL A 991 36.14 21.36 -16.21
C VAL A 991 36.72 22.37 -15.23
N THR A 992 36.38 22.24 -13.96
CA THR A 992 36.96 23.01 -12.85
C THR A 992 37.55 22.07 -11.80
N ILE A 993 38.81 22.28 -11.46
CA ILE A 993 39.53 21.58 -10.40
C ILE A 993 39.64 22.54 -9.22
N ASN A 994 38.96 22.23 -8.11
CA ASN A 994 39.05 23.01 -6.87
C ASN A 994 40.31 22.62 -6.07
N ASP A 995 40.56 23.34 -4.99
CA ASP A 995 41.58 23.03 -3.99
C ASP A 995 41.51 21.54 -3.56
N GLY A 996 42.67 20.88 -3.56
CA GLY A 996 42.84 19.46 -3.27
C GLY A 996 42.25 18.49 -4.32
N GLY A 997 41.59 18.99 -5.36
CA GLY A 997 41.04 18.17 -6.45
C GLY A 997 42.09 17.85 -7.50
N LYS A 998 41.95 16.73 -8.20
CA LYS A 998 42.92 16.25 -9.19
C LYS A 998 42.30 15.99 -10.57
N ILE A 999 42.99 16.38 -11.65
CA ILE A 999 42.75 15.88 -13.00
C ILE A 999 43.93 15.04 -13.46
N GLU A 1000 43.66 13.87 -14.04
CA GLU A 1000 44.68 12.90 -14.44
C GLU A 1000 44.50 12.46 -15.90
N ALA A 1001 45.55 12.55 -16.72
CA ALA A 1001 45.51 12.00 -18.06
C ALA A 1001 45.84 10.50 -18.02
N GLY A 1002 44.92 9.65 -18.50
CA GLY A 1002 45.06 8.21 -18.46
C GLY A 1002 44.19 7.53 -17.40
N ASP A 1003 44.10 6.20 -17.51
CA ASP A 1003 43.48 5.33 -16.51
C ASP A 1003 44.58 4.72 -15.61
N GLU A 1004 45.09 3.52 -15.95
CA GLU A 1004 46.25 2.87 -15.30
C GLU A 1004 47.49 2.83 -16.20
N GLN A 1005 47.41 3.38 -17.43
CA GLN A 1005 48.43 3.21 -18.46
C GLN A 1005 49.28 4.48 -18.67
N ILE A 1006 50.60 4.32 -18.73
CA ILE A 1006 51.56 5.35 -19.16
C ILE A 1006 51.97 5.09 -20.61
N GLY A 1007 51.98 6.12 -21.45
CA GLY A 1007 52.50 6.04 -22.82
C GLY A 1007 51.60 6.75 -23.82
N ASN A 1008 51.71 8.08 -23.87
CA ASN A 1008 51.02 8.95 -24.82
C ASN A 1008 49.49 8.80 -24.82
N LYS A 1009 48.88 8.51 -23.67
CA LYS A 1009 47.42 8.49 -23.53
C LYS A 1009 46.90 9.92 -23.39
N ILE A 1010 45.73 10.17 -23.94
CA ILE A 1010 45.16 11.52 -24.00
C ILE A 1010 43.78 11.52 -23.34
N LEU A 1011 43.57 12.43 -22.40
CA LEU A 1011 42.23 12.82 -21.95
C LEU A 1011 41.78 14.05 -22.74
N HIS A 1012 40.65 13.96 -23.44
CA HIS A 1012 40.16 15.04 -24.30
C HIS A 1012 39.09 15.88 -23.62
N LEU A 1013 39.30 17.20 -23.54
CA LEU A 1013 38.36 18.18 -22.99
C LEU A 1013 37.77 19.03 -24.12
N GLY A 1014 36.45 19.14 -24.18
CA GLY A 1014 35.73 19.84 -25.26
C GLY A 1014 35.57 21.35 -25.05
N SER A 1015 35.86 21.86 -23.86
CA SER A 1015 35.64 23.25 -23.46
C SER A 1015 36.82 23.79 -22.64
N THR A 1016 36.61 24.67 -21.67
CA THR A 1016 37.69 25.25 -20.84
C THR A 1016 38.10 24.32 -19.70
N LEU A 1017 39.38 24.38 -19.32
CA LEU A 1017 39.91 23.81 -18.08
C LEU A 1017 40.31 24.96 -17.13
N THR A 1018 39.73 24.99 -15.94
CA THR A 1018 40.09 25.93 -14.87
C THR A 1018 40.66 25.15 -13.69
N VAL A 1019 41.89 25.44 -13.31
CA VAL A 1019 42.54 24.88 -12.12
C VAL A 1019 42.65 26.02 -11.10
N LYS A 1020 41.97 25.87 -9.97
CA LYS A 1020 41.99 26.87 -8.89
C LYS A 1020 43.25 26.71 -8.03
N GLU A 1021 43.45 27.64 -7.11
CA GLU A 1021 44.44 27.54 -6.02
C GLU A 1021 44.35 26.15 -5.35
N GLY A 1022 45.49 25.48 -5.20
CA GLY A 1022 45.60 24.13 -4.63
C GLY A 1022 45.11 22.98 -5.52
N GLY A 1023 44.57 23.26 -6.71
CA GLY A 1023 44.15 22.24 -7.67
C GLY A 1023 45.33 21.56 -8.37
N ILE A 1024 45.21 20.25 -8.62
CA ILE A 1024 46.30 19.40 -9.09
C ILE A 1024 46.06 18.93 -10.52
N VAL A 1025 47.02 19.21 -11.40
CA VAL A 1025 47.13 18.58 -12.72
C VAL A 1025 48.13 17.46 -12.62
N SER A 1026 47.67 16.22 -12.70
CA SER A 1026 48.52 15.03 -12.67
C SER A 1026 48.68 14.43 -14.06
N VAL A 1027 49.92 14.23 -14.46
CA VAL A 1027 50.25 13.60 -15.73
C VAL A 1027 51.20 12.45 -15.45
N ALA A 1028 50.69 11.23 -15.61
CA ALA A 1028 51.50 10.04 -15.49
C ALA A 1028 52.61 10.07 -16.56
N ALA A 1029 53.85 9.88 -16.12
CA ALA A 1029 55.04 9.95 -16.95
C ALA A 1029 56.02 8.86 -16.55
N ASN A 1030 56.76 8.35 -17.52
CA ASN A 1030 57.92 7.50 -17.32
C ASN A 1030 59.15 8.20 -17.92
N ARG A 1031 60.31 7.53 -17.90
CA ARG A 1031 61.60 8.08 -18.35
C ARG A 1031 61.59 8.76 -19.73
N THR A 1032 60.70 8.38 -20.64
CA THR A 1032 60.72 8.82 -22.05
C THR A 1032 59.41 9.42 -22.55
N THR A 1033 58.28 9.15 -21.88
CA THR A 1033 56.94 9.54 -22.36
C THR A 1033 56.04 9.95 -21.21
N CYS A 1034 55.02 10.75 -21.53
CA CYS A 1034 53.96 11.10 -20.59
C CYS A 1034 52.59 10.95 -21.25
N ASN A 1035 51.54 10.98 -20.43
CA ASN A 1035 50.18 11.19 -20.90
C ASN A 1035 49.94 12.70 -21.16
N THR A 1036 48.81 13.06 -21.73
CA THR A 1036 48.50 14.45 -22.10
C THR A 1036 47.05 14.79 -21.81
N ILE A 1037 46.81 16.00 -21.30
CA ILE A 1037 45.47 16.59 -21.26
C ILE A 1037 45.31 17.45 -22.52
N GLU A 1038 44.41 17.06 -23.40
CA GLU A 1038 44.07 17.85 -24.57
C GLU A 1038 42.80 18.65 -24.31
N THR A 1039 42.75 19.92 -24.72
CA THR A 1039 41.56 20.76 -24.60
C THR A 1039 41.29 21.60 -25.84
N LYS A 1040 40.01 21.75 -26.21
CA LYS A 1040 39.60 22.65 -27.31
C LYS A 1040 39.43 24.11 -26.87
N GLY A 1041 39.39 24.38 -25.56
CA GLY A 1041 39.20 25.71 -24.99
C GLY A 1041 40.43 26.25 -24.27
N ASN A 1042 40.24 27.34 -23.54
CA ASN A 1042 41.30 27.95 -22.72
C ASN A 1042 41.64 27.09 -21.50
N ILE A 1043 42.90 27.13 -21.09
CA ILE A 1043 43.40 26.62 -19.81
C ILE A 1043 43.67 27.83 -18.91
N THR A 1044 43.06 27.86 -17.74
CA THR A 1044 43.28 28.89 -16.71
C THR A 1044 43.88 28.23 -15.48
N LEU A 1045 45.09 28.61 -15.12
CA LEU A 1045 45.79 28.21 -13.90
C LEU A 1045 45.73 29.41 -12.93
N GLN A 1046 45.11 29.23 -11.77
CA GLN A 1046 45.12 30.26 -10.73
C GLN A 1046 46.39 30.12 -9.86
N ASP A 1047 46.76 31.21 -9.19
CA ASP A 1047 47.86 31.24 -8.21
C ASP A 1047 47.69 30.06 -7.22
N GLY A 1048 48.75 29.30 -6.98
CA GLY A 1048 48.73 28.08 -6.16
C GLY A 1048 48.38 26.76 -6.88
N ALA A 1049 48.22 26.73 -8.21
CA ALA A 1049 48.01 25.48 -8.95
C ALA A 1049 49.25 24.57 -8.96
N ILE A 1050 49.06 23.24 -8.93
CA ILE A 1050 50.13 22.25 -8.81
C ILE A 1050 50.19 21.36 -10.07
N LEU A 1051 51.39 21.14 -10.61
CA LEU A 1051 51.67 20.13 -11.62
C LEU A 1051 52.35 18.92 -10.97
N GLN A 1052 51.73 17.75 -11.05
CA GLN A 1052 52.30 16.49 -10.58
C GLN A 1052 52.65 15.59 -11.77
N LEU A 1053 53.87 15.07 -11.78
CA LEU A 1053 54.42 14.16 -12.77
C LEU A 1053 54.78 12.85 -12.10
N ALA A 1054 54.50 11.74 -12.79
CA ALA A 1054 54.91 10.39 -12.36
C ALA A 1054 54.53 10.05 -10.90
N ASP A 1055 53.32 10.38 -10.43
CA ASP A 1055 52.91 10.20 -9.02
C ASP A 1055 53.91 10.79 -7.98
N GLY A 1056 54.57 11.89 -8.36
CA GLY A 1056 55.49 12.64 -7.50
C GLY A 1056 56.93 12.15 -7.51
N TYR A 1057 57.27 11.06 -8.22
CA TYR A 1057 58.66 10.65 -8.45
C TYR A 1057 58.83 9.76 -9.69
N PHE A 1058 59.96 9.88 -10.39
CA PHE A 1058 60.29 8.94 -11.46
C PHE A 1058 61.00 7.71 -10.89
N GLU A 1059 60.55 6.50 -11.26
CA GLU A 1059 61.29 5.27 -10.96
C GLU A 1059 62.69 5.26 -11.60
N GLU A 1060 62.80 5.83 -12.80
CA GLU A 1060 64.06 6.11 -13.47
C GLU A 1060 64.11 7.56 -13.95
N ALA A 1061 65.21 8.25 -13.66
CA ALA A 1061 65.41 9.64 -14.06
C ALA A 1061 65.26 9.80 -15.59
N PRO A 1062 64.45 10.76 -16.09
CA PRO A 1062 64.33 11.07 -17.50
C PRO A 1062 65.67 11.35 -18.19
N TYR A 1063 65.80 11.13 -19.50
CA TYR A 1063 67.00 11.54 -20.22
C TYR A 1063 67.08 13.05 -20.41
N ASP A 1064 68.29 13.61 -20.55
CA ASP A 1064 68.46 14.99 -20.98
C ASP A 1064 67.74 15.22 -22.31
N GLY A 1065 67.12 16.40 -22.44
CA GLY A 1065 66.33 16.75 -23.61
C GLY A 1065 64.94 16.12 -23.70
N THR A 1066 64.59 15.17 -22.81
CA THR A 1066 63.25 14.55 -22.79
C THR A 1066 62.17 15.61 -22.69
N THR A 1067 61.16 15.48 -23.53
CA THR A 1067 60.09 16.47 -23.67
C THR A 1067 58.75 15.84 -23.29
N TYR A 1068 58.11 16.37 -22.26
CA TYR A 1068 56.79 15.93 -21.81
C TYR A 1068 55.72 16.92 -22.26
N ARG A 1069 54.74 16.43 -23.02
CA ARG A 1069 53.56 17.20 -23.43
C ARG A 1069 52.48 17.08 -22.37
N ILE A 1070 52.41 18.06 -21.49
CA ILE A 1070 51.40 18.15 -20.43
C ILE A 1070 50.05 18.52 -21.04
N PHE A 1071 50.06 19.55 -21.88
CA PHE A 1071 48.87 20.09 -22.52
C PHE A 1071 48.95 20.06 -24.05
N SER A 1072 47.81 19.84 -24.67
CA SER A 1072 47.53 20.16 -26.08
C SER A 1072 46.31 21.07 -26.10
N THR A 1073 46.40 22.27 -26.69
CA THR A 1073 45.24 23.17 -26.76
C THR A 1073 45.18 23.98 -28.03
N THR A 1074 43.95 24.22 -28.52
CA THR A 1074 43.66 25.21 -29.57
C THR A 1074 43.33 26.61 -29.01
N GLY A 1075 43.17 26.73 -27.69
CA GLY A 1075 42.95 27.97 -26.96
C GLY A 1075 44.23 28.58 -26.41
N THR A 1076 44.08 29.40 -25.37
CA THR A 1076 45.22 30.01 -24.65
C THR A 1076 45.45 29.32 -23.30
N ILE A 1077 46.72 29.27 -22.86
CA ILE A 1077 47.10 28.90 -21.49
C ILE A 1077 47.39 30.20 -20.75
N SER A 1078 46.74 30.42 -19.61
CA SER A 1078 46.89 31.61 -18.78
C SER A 1078 47.19 31.24 -17.34
N GLY A 1079 48.04 32.02 -16.67
CA GLY A 1079 48.56 31.72 -15.33
C GLY A 1079 49.80 30.82 -15.34
N PHE A 1080 50.21 30.35 -14.16
CA PHE A 1080 51.38 29.51 -13.95
C PHE A 1080 51.11 28.42 -12.90
N PHE A 1081 52.04 27.47 -12.78
CA PHE A 1081 52.04 26.49 -11.68
C PHE A 1081 53.01 26.99 -10.62
N ASP A 1082 52.58 26.96 -9.36
CA ASP A 1082 53.41 27.37 -8.22
C ASP A 1082 54.34 26.25 -7.78
N GLN A 1083 53.91 25.01 -7.99
CA GLN A 1083 54.65 23.81 -7.64
C GLN A 1083 54.63 22.82 -8.80
N ILE A 1084 55.81 22.26 -9.07
CA ILE A 1084 55.99 21.08 -9.92
C ILE A 1084 56.52 19.96 -9.02
N ASP A 1085 55.87 18.80 -9.07
CA ASP A 1085 56.19 17.62 -8.27
C ASP A 1085 56.52 16.43 -9.20
N PRO A 1086 57.73 15.84 -9.16
CA PRO A 1086 58.85 16.22 -8.31
C PRO A 1086 59.44 17.58 -8.70
N SER A 1087 59.98 18.31 -7.71
CA SER A 1087 60.62 19.63 -7.91
C SER A 1087 61.82 19.62 -8.87
N THR A 1088 62.45 18.45 -9.06
CA THR A 1088 63.47 18.19 -10.08
C THR A 1088 63.18 16.85 -10.77
N PRO A 1089 63.41 16.69 -12.09
CA PRO A 1089 63.20 15.43 -12.80
C PRO A 1089 64.05 14.26 -12.27
N GLY A 1090 65.25 14.57 -11.76
CA GLY A 1090 66.23 13.63 -11.25
C GLY A 1090 67.46 14.35 -10.71
N VAL A 1091 68.42 13.60 -10.15
CA VAL A 1091 69.64 14.16 -9.57
C VAL A 1091 70.45 14.89 -10.65
N GLY A 1092 70.73 16.18 -10.44
CA GLY A 1092 71.48 17.01 -11.39
C GLY A 1092 70.66 17.50 -12.60
N GLN A 1093 69.34 17.33 -12.58
CA GLN A 1093 68.44 17.76 -13.65
C GLN A 1093 67.54 18.91 -13.19
N THR A 1094 67.10 19.73 -14.13
CA THR A 1094 66.14 20.81 -13.90
C THR A 1094 65.01 20.79 -14.92
N TRP A 1095 63.84 21.33 -14.54
CA TRP A 1095 62.72 21.55 -15.44
C TRP A 1095 62.88 22.85 -16.24
N ASP A 1096 62.82 22.78 -17.57
CA ASP A 1096 62.62 23.93 -18.46
C ASP A 1096 61.12 24.05 -18.78
N VAL A 1097 60.51 25.10 -18.23
CA VAL A 1097 59.08 25.42 -18.36
C VAL A 1097 58.80 26.54 -19.38
N SER A 1098 59.82 27.01 -20.12
CA SER A 1098 59.69 28.15 -21.03
C SER A 1098 58.63 27.92 -22.13
N GLU A 1099 58.42 26.67 -22.53
CA GLU A 1099 57.41 26.26 -23.51
C GLU A 1099 56.10 25.75 -22.88
N LEU A 1100 56.00 25.65 -21.56
CA LEU A 1100 54.84 25.04 -20.89
C LEU A 1100 53.58 25.88 -21.09
N TYR A 1101 53.69 27.19 -20.90
CA TYR A 1101 52.56 28.12 -20.97
C TYR A 1101 52.25 28.63 -22.38
N THR A 1102 53.08 28.29 -23.37
CA THR A 1102 52.89 28.70 -24.78
C THR A 1102 52.60 27.52 -25.69
N LYS A 1103 53.18 26.35 -25.43
CA LYS A 1103 53.07 25.14 -26.25
C LYS A 1103 52.58 23.92 -25.47
N GLY A 1104 52.38 24.03 -24.15
CA GLY A 1104 51.93 22.92 -23.30
C GLY A 1104 53.02 21.89 -22.97
N VAL A 1105 54.29 22.27 -23.13
CA VAL A 1105 55.43 21.35 -23.11
C VAL A 1105 56.44 21.73 -22.03
N ILE A 1106 56.89 20.74 -21.24
CA ILE A 1106 57.99 20.89 -20.28
C ILE A 1106 59.16 20.00 -20.71
N LYS A 1107 60.39 20.48 -20.55
CA LYS A 1107 61.60 19.79 -21.00
C LYS A 1107 62.56 19.52 -19.85
N VAL A 1108 63.24 18.38 -19.90
CA VAL A 1108 64.31 18.00 -18.96
C VAL A 1108 65.64 18.59 -19.44
N VAL A 1109 66.39 19.20 -18.53
CA VAL A 1109 67.73 19.76 -18.78
C VAL A 1109 68.74 19.15 -17.82
N GLY A 1110 69.82 18.59 -18.37
CA GLY A 1110 70.87 17.88 -17.65
C GLY A 1110 70.59 16.39 -17.43
N GLY A 1111 71.60 15.64 -17.01
CA GLY A 1111 71.52 14.19 -16.78
C GLY A 1111 72.14 13.36 -17.91
N GLU A 1112 71.68 12.11 -18.06
CA GLU A 1112 72.15 11.17 -19.08
C GLU A 1112 71.50 11.47 -20.44
N ASP A 1113 72.29 11.47 -21.52
CA ASP A 1113 71.77 11.53 -22.88
C ASP A 1113 70.94 10.28 -23.21
N ASN A 1114 69.91 10.44 -24.06
CA ASN A 1114 69.12 9.31 -24.53
C ASN A 1114 69.95 8.41 -25.46
N PRO A 1115 70.22 7.14 -25.11
CA PRO A 1115 71.06 6.24 -25.91
C PRO A 1115 70.48 5.92 -27.30
N ASP A 1116 69.18 6.13 -27.50
CA ASP A 1116 68.50 5.94 -28.79
C ASP A 1116 68.55 7.19 -29.70
N ASP A 1117 69.02 8.34 -29.19
CA ASP A 1117 69.15 9.59 -29.96
C ASP A 1117 70.53 9.68 -30.65
N ILE A 1118 70.75 8.79 -31.63
CA ILE A 1118 71.99 8.79 -32.43
C ILE A 1118 71.95 9.94 -33.44
N THR A 1119 72.22 11.15 -32.97
CA THR A 1119 72.56 12.30 -33.83
C THR A 1119 73.82 13.04 -33.37
N SER A 1120 74.89 12.33 -33.00
CA SER A 1120 76.25 12.86 -33.19
C SER A 1120 77.34 11.78 -33.27
N VAL A 1121 77.50 11.18 -34.45
CA VAL A 1121 78.81 10.65 -34.84
C VAL A 1121 79.75 11.85 -35.03
N LYS A 1122 80.56 12.18 -34.01
CA LYS A 1122 81.82 12.89 -34.24
C LYS A 1122 82.85 11.86 -34.70
N ARG A 1123 83.19 11.90 -35.99
CA ARG A 1123 84.47 11.40 -36.48
C ARG A 1123 85.56 12.28 -35.89
N ASP A 1124 86.45 11.70 -35.09
CA ASP A 1124 87.85 12.14 -35.08
C ASP A 1124 88.70 10.99 -35.62
N THR A 1125 89.25 11.22 -36.80
CA THR A 1125 90.35 10.48 -37.42
C THR A 1125 91.64 10.77 -36.66
N GLU A 1126 92.44 9.75 -36.32
CA GLU A 1126 93.86 9.64 -36.73
C GLU A 1126 94.54 8.31 -36.27
N PRO A 1127 95.72 7.92 -36.79
CA PRO A 1127 95.84 6.80 -37.73
C PRO A 1127 96.62 5.59 -37.18
N ALA A 1128 96.73 4.57 -38.04
CA ALA A 1128 97.52 3.35 -37.83
C ALA A 1128 98.92 3.59 -37.24
N ARG A 1129 99.33 2.71 -36.30
CA ARG A 1129 100.50 1.82 -36.46
C ARG A 1129 100.71 0.87 -35.27
N GLN A 1130 100.89 -0.40 -35.65
CA GLN A 1130 101.51 -1.56 -34.98
C GLN A 1130 100.85 -2.13 -33.73
#